data_AF-A0A5B9PDG9-F1
#
_entry.id   AF-A0A5B9PDG9-F1
#
_cell.length_a   1.000
_cell.length_b   1.000
_cell.length_c   1.000
_cell.angle_alpha   90.00
_cell.angle_beta   90.00
_cell.angle_gamma   90.00
#
_symmetry.space_group_name_H-M   'P 1'
#
loop_
_entity.id
_entity.type
_entity.pdbx_description
1 polymer ?
#
loop_
_entity_poly.entity_id
_entity_poly.type
_entity_poly.pdbx_seq_one_letter_code
_entity_poly.pdbx_strand_id
1 'polypeptide(L)'
;MNWVKIGSDDQNAPSFSTMSRTKQRSPSLSRVSLQYQTLENRAMLSADGIVVADYRDDFSNAETGWSYGFNVSDRLDDQIQIASLEGSSGVLRPSNPTDDTGALMLNGTGGHPGKVSNRYAIASWTASESGVYSISDSFLGVASFGYDASDGVEVRVFVNENAALQQSVVDVDDTGFFDLTIGHLNAGDSIRVAFGSNGNHAFDRFEVDYSIRIHHDRVQSLANFRTTTDSDRSLDDHDRISQTDWRMLWNAPQGWNAEGSSGDLTTGSIDDVSSYLPLNRVDEGLLTPTGSTEFSNSPQYHLKLTSTGGHVGFGYTDSSRFNDRYVIAAHTIERSGHYSLTDSFLETSSASHDGIEIRVFVNGTDDVRASDIVLANQQRSFDVDFGNLQKGDTVYVAFGANNNHAGDRFEADFSLVRELPRAEPLRAIEAEQVLYVRDFGAIPNDRNSDVQGLTDAILEARRSELPTRIVFEDGIYNFYSTDQSSIGNPRYFFTLINQDRFEIDGQGATFVVENFDRGLFRVLDSSNVILRDFTIDYAELYRDALNPVDDLYRANTFSQGNIVSVDESSKSFVFEVDSGATIEPDDTFVSGNVDGVQAWGFLLEGDTGSRLKYNSRWHYRTTAIESLGNRRYRISVDDFTNIESGDRYVLQRRTNVGAIGVFAGAEHVSVIDVTIYSSPSAFLTAKEAAYVNVIRSNAEVLDGRWRSINADAVHGQSLRTGFWVEDSSFDAVGDDVMNFYTVPSVIVGKPVTNTITVAAVNVDVLAGVSEQLWRVGDLATFVDPTEGKTLYQSRVVAVEQIEFGHPQFGVLSTQSLTFDRPITEIRFATGPSTIDSDGFKNDTAVYNASTSQGFLVQGATLSNARRYGQFVMADDVQLVDSTYHGLTDSAIAGHNESNWPVGLYSSNVLVQNNRFLRNGFSSRYFGNDYLAGVVAFNMDRLGHEFVERDEYGLSRIEIVDNVFRGWGKTAIAARNVSGLTIENNEIFSPLGYPVSSSSGQWFAIDVQFSRDVNVLDNDLFSSVDFIREVSITEQ
;
A
#
# COMPACT_ATOMS: atom_id res chain seq x y z
N MET A 1 23.81 -38.16 34.20
CA MET A 1 24.40 -39.04 35.25
C MET A 1 23.47 -39.06 36.45
N ASN A 2 23.09 -40.28 36.87
CA ASN A 2 22.56 -40.75 38.15
C ASN A 2 21.51 -39.94 38.94
N TRP A 3 20.33 -40.54 39.01
CA TRP A 3 19.31 -40.40 40.05
C TRP A 3 19.80 -40.91 41.42
N VAL A 4 19.40 -40.26 42.51
CA VAL A 4 19.18 -40.90 43.82
C VAL A 4 17.98 -40.26 44.52
N LYS A 5 17.08 -41.12 45.00
CA LYS A 5 15.92 -40.87 45.87
C LYS A 5 16.15 -41.63 47.20
N ILE A 6 15.28 -41.40 48.19
CA ILE A 6 15.08 -42.06 49.52
C ILE A 6 15.47 -41.08 50.65
N GLY A 7 14.56 -40.55 51.48
CA GLY A 7 13.68 -41.18 52.50
C GLY A 7 14.13 -40.60 53.87
N SER A 8 13.40 -40.44 54.98
CA SER A 8 12.08 -40.82 55.50
C SER A 8 11.89 -40.07 56.84
N ASP A 9 10.64 -39.80 57.21
CA ASP A 9 10.01 -39.62 58.55
C ASP A 9 10.85 -39.30 59.81
N ASP A 10 10.38 -38.31 60.58
CA ASP A 10 10.15 -38.52 62.02
C ASP A 10 9.08 -37.57 62.62
N GLN A 11 8.21 -38.14 63.46
CA GLN A 11 7.12 -37.47 64.19
C GLN A 11 7.56 -37.12 65.63
N ASN A 12 7.07 -35.99 66.18
CA ASN A 12 6.53 -35.90 67.57
C ASN A 12 6.00 -34.47 67.88
N ALA A 13 4.79 -34.42 68.45
CA ALA A 13 3.91 -33.25 68.71
C ALA A 13 4.12 -32.60 70.11
N PRO A 14 3.20 -31.79 70.73
CA PRO A 14 2.12 -30.88 70.27
C PRO A 14 2.05 -29.50 71.05
N SER A 15 1.27 -28.50 70.57
CA SER A 15 0.13 -27.87 71.29
C SER A 15 -0.36 -26.50 70.76
N PHE A 16 -1.66 -26.48 70.42
CA PHE A 16 -2.71 -25.44 70.56
C PHE A 16 -2.47 -23.95 70.25
N SER A 17 -3.13 -23.49 69.17
CA SER A 17 -4.39 -22.70 69.17
C SER A 17 -4.36 -21.58 68.13
N THR A 18 -5.35 -21.57 67.21
CA THR A 18 -6.24 -20.41 66.95
C THR A 18 -7.18 -20.65 65.76
N MET A 19 -8.46 -20.46 66.09
CA MET A 19 -9.60 -19.96 65.31
C MET A 19 -9.64 -20.13 63.78
N SER A 20 -10.72 -20.79 63.36
CA SER A 20 -11.28 -20.77 62.01
C SER A 20 -11.53 -19.35 61.48
N ARG A 21 -10.98 -19.03 60.31
CA ARG A 21 -11.57 -18.08 59.37
C ARG A 21 -11.90 -18.81 58.08
N THR A 22 -13.19 -18.81 57.78
CA THR A 22 -13.82 -19.24 56.53
C THR A 22 -13.15 -18.52 55.36
N LYS A 23 -12.33 -19.21 54.57
CA LYS A 23 -11.96 -18.75 53.22
C LYS A 23 -13.15 -19.09 52.31
N GLN A 24 -14.02 -18.11 52.12
CA GLN A 24 -14.89 -18.07 50.95
C GLN A 24 -13.97 -18.14 49.72
N ARG A 25 -14.07 -19.24 48.98
CA ARG A 25 -13.46 -19.36 47.65
C ARG A 25 -14.13 -18.31 46.77
N SER A 26 -13.38 -17.29 46.37
CA SER A 26 -13.73 -16.51 45.19
C SER A 26 -13.79 -17.47 43.99
N PRO A 27 -14.83 -17.42 43.16
CA PRO A 27 -14.90 -18.26 41.97
C PRO A 27 -13.74 -17.88 41.05
N SER A 28 -13.00 -18.89 40.61
CA SER A 28 -12.01 -18.77 39.53
C SER A 28 -12.66 -18.07 38.35
N LEU A 29 -12.06 -16.96 37.91
CA LEU A 29 -12.32 -16.35 36.61
C LEU A 29 -12.16 -17.44 35.55
N SER A 30 -13.27 -17.98 35.08
CA SER A 30 -13.32 -18.72 33.83
C SER A 30 -12.79 -17.77 32.77
N ARG A 31 -11.63 -18.09 32.17
CA ARG A 31 -11.28 -17.56 30.85
C ARG A 31 -12.50 -17.83 29.98
N VAL A 32 -13.23 -16.78 29.65
CA VAL A 32 -14.26 -16.82 28.62
C VAL A 32 -13.52 -17.32 27.39
N SER A 33 -13.81 -18.55 26.95
CA SER A 33 -13.49 -18.91 25.59
C SER A 33 -14.26 -17.91 24.75
N LEU A 34 -13.56 -16.96 24.14
CA LEU A 34 -14.06 -16.24 22.99
C LEU A 34 -14.28 -17.33 21.93
N GLN A 35 -15.42 -18.00 22.00
CA GLN A 35 -16.00 -18.58 20.80
C GLN A 35 -16.29 -17.36 19.94
N TYR A 36 -15.38 -17.10 18.99
CA TYR A 36 -15.71 -16.30 17.84
C TYR A 36 -17.02 -16.89 17.32
N GLN A 37 -18.12 -16.19 17.55
CA GLN A 37 -19.26 -16.35 16.67
C GLN A 37 -18.71 -15.81 15.36
N THR A 38 -18.17 -16.70 14.53
CA THR A 38 -18.12 -16.47 13.10
C THR A 38 -19.47 -15.87 12.77
N LEU A 39 -19.50 -14.57 12.45
CA LEU A 39 -20.61 -13.99 11.72
C LEU A 39 -20.85 -15.00 10.59
N GLU A 40 -21.94 -15.76 10.72
CA GLU A 40 -22.30 -16.81 9.77
C GLU A 40 -22.13 -16.21 8.38
N ASN A 41 -21.38 -16.88 7.51
CA ASN A 41 -21.26 -16.73 6.05
C ASN A 41 -22.26 -15.74 5.39
N ARG A 42 -22.31 -14.48 5.80
CA ARG A 42 -22.55 -13.36 4.91
C ARG A 42 -21.42 -13.54 3.93
N ALA A 43 -21.76 -13.58 2.65
CA ALA A 43 -20.78 -13.61 1.58
C ALA A 43 -19.75 -12.52 1.89
N MET A 44 -18.67 -12.91 2.58
CA MET A 44 -17.45 -12.15 2.65
C MET A 44 -17.07 -12.15 1.20
N LEU A 45 -17.26 -10.99 0.56
CA LEU A 45 -16.89 -10.75 -0.83
C LEU A 45 -15.46 -11.25 -0.96
N SER A 46 -15.33 -12.46 -1.47
CA SER A 46 -14.07 -13.14 -1.63
C SER A 46 -13.38 -12.44 -2.79
N ALA A 47 -12.30 -11.72 -2.49
CA ALA A 47 -11.37 -11.17 -3.49
C ALA A 47 -12.05 -10.28 -4.55
N ASP A 48 -12.60 -9.14 -4.10
CA ASP A 48 -12.67 -7.78 -4.69
C ASP A 48 -12.88 -7.58 -6.22
N GLY A 49 -13.25 -8.59 -7.00
CA GLY A 49 -13.50 -8.47 -8.43
C GLY A 49 -14.48 -9.53 -8.97
N ILE A 50 -15.23 -9.17 -10.01
CA ILE A 50 -16.23 -10.02 -10.65
C ILE A 50 -15.54 -10.91 -11.68
N VAL A 51 -15.70 -12.23 -11.59
CA VAL A 51 -15.24 -13.15 -12.65
C VAL A 51 -16.06 -12.90 -13.91
N VAL A 52 -15.40 -12.44 -14.97
CA VAL A 52 -16.01 -12.15 -16.28
C VAL A 52 -15.69 -13.22 -17.31
N ALA A 53 -14.66 -14.02 -17.08
CA ALA A 53 -14.31 -15.16 -17.90
C ALA A 53 -13.56 -16.21 -17.07
N ASP A 54 -13.81 -17.48 -17.36
CA ASP A 54 -13.10 -18.62 -16.76
C ASP A 54 -12.61 -19.56 -17.86
N TYR A 55 -11.30 -19.80 -17.92
CA TYR A 55 -10.72 -20.56 -19.03
C TYR A 55 -11.34 -21.94 -19.18
N ARG A 56 -11.51 -22.68 -18.08
CA ARG A 56 -11.94 -24.07 -18.11
C ARG A 56 -13.44 -24.19 -18.31
N ASP A 57 -14.22 -23.40 -17.59
CA ASP A 57 -15.68 -23.43 -17.69
C ASP A 57 -16.17 -22.88 -19.05
N ASP A 58 -15.46 -21.91 -19.62
CA ASP A 58 -15.86 -21.26 -20.88
C ASP A 58 -15.26 -21.89 -22.15
N PHE A 59 -14.26 -22.79 -22.06
CA PHE A 59 -13.47 -23.24 -23.22
C PHE A 59 -14.30 -23.70 -24.44
N SER A 60 -15.45 -24.31 -24.17
CA SER A 60 -16.33 -24.87 -25.20
C SER A 60 -17.43 -23.92 -25.68
N ASN A 61 -17.55 -22.73 -25.09
CA ASN A 61 -18.59 -21.76 -25.37
C ASN A 61 -18.02 -20.61 -26.22
N ALA A 62 -18.48 -20.47 -27.46
CA ALA A 62 -18.03 -19.39 -28.33
C ALA A 62 -18.68 -18.02 -27.99
N GLU A 63 -19.64 -17.98 -27.06
CA GLU A 63 -20.37 -16.75 -26.70
C GLU A 63 -19.64 -15.87 -25.67
N THR A 64 -18.53 -16.33 -25.09
CA THR A 64 -17.87 -15.70 -23.92
C THR A 64 -16.67 -14.81 -24.27
N GLY A 65 -16.53 -14.36 -25.52
CA GLY A 65 -15.44 -13.44 -25.93
C GLY A 65 -14.06 -14.12 -26.10
N TRP A 66 -13.99 -15.44 -25.95
CA TRP A 66 -12.76 -16.21 -26.14
C TRP A 66 -12.44 -16.47 -27.62
N SER A 67 -11.15 -16.43 -27.93
CA SER A 67 -10.57 -16.94 -29.17
C SER A 67 -9.30 -17.73 -28.86
N TYR A 68 -9.00 -18.71 -29.71
CA TYR A 68 -7.89 -19.62 -29.51
C TYR A 68 -7.02 -19.64 -30.76
N GLY A 69 -5.72 -19.53 -30.57
CA GLY A 69 -4.78 -19.40 -31.67
C GLY A 69 -3.37 -19.85 -31.33
N PHE A 70 -2.46 -19.55 -32.25
CA PHE A 70 -1.02 -19.73 -32.06
C PHE A 70 -0.27 -18.65 -32.83
N ASN A 71 0.94 -18.30 -32.37
CA ASN A 71 1.78 -17.34 -33.07
C ASN A 71 2.35 -17.94 -34.37
N VAL A 72 2.23 -17.20 -35.46
CA VAL A 72 2.78 -17.57 -36.77
C VAL A 72 4.26 -17.17 -36.89
N SER A 73 4.66 -16.10 -36.22
CA SER A 73 6.03 -15.59 -36.16
C SER A 73 6.92 -16.45 -35.27
N ASP A 74 8.22 -16.50 -35.57
CA ASP A 74 9.22 -17.27 -34.79
C ASP A 74 9.64 -16.59 -33.47
N ARG A 75 9.00 -15.46 -33.15
CA ARG A 75 9.22 -14.62 -31.96
C ARG A 75 7.87 -14.07 -31.52
N LEU A 76 7.63 -14.06 -30.21
CA LEU A 76 6.37 -13.57 -29.62
C LEU A 76 6.49 -12.11 -29.14
N ASP A 77 7.64 -11.52 -29.37
CA ASP A 77 8.15 -10.27 -28.82
C ASP A 77 7.77 -9.03 -29.67
N ASP A 78 7.38 -9.21 -30.94
CA ASP A 78 6.97 -8.11 -31.85
C ASP A 78 5.73 -8.49 -32.70
N GLN A 79 4.65 -7.73 -32.58
CA GLN A 79 3.39 -7.85 -33.37
C GLN A 79 2.93 -9.30 -33.60
N ILE A 80 2.32 -9.88 -32.56
CA ILE A 80 1.89 -11.28 -32.56
C ILE A 80 0.84 -11.52 -33.65
N GLN A 81 1.26 -12.09 -34.77
CA GLN A 81 0.33 -12.63 -35.76
C GLN A 81 -0.24 -13.95 -35.24
N ILE A 82 -1.53 -13.96 -34.90
CA ILE A 82 -2.24 -15.13 -34.37
C ILE A 82 -3.01 -15.82 -35.50
N ALA A 83 -2.69 -17.09 -35.75
CA ALA A 83 -3.51 -17.97 -36.57
C ALA A 83 -4.47 -18.77 -35.68
N SER A 84 -5.71 -18.96 -36.15
CA SER A 84 -6.75 -19.64 -35.38
C SER A 84 -6.47 -21.13 -35.18
N LEU A 85 -6.84 -21.64 -34.00
CA LEU A 85 -6.98 -23.07 -33.75
C LEU A 85 -8.43 -23.49 -34.03
N GLU A 86 -8.58 -24.58 -34.79
CA GLU A 86 -9.87 -25.13 -35.21
C GLU A 86 -10.03 -26.56 -34.69
N GLY A 87 -11.26 -26.99 -34.43
CA GLY A 87 -11.50 -28.35 -33.97
C GLY A 87 -12.96 -28.68 -33.71
N SER A 88 -13.23 -29.97 -33.57
CA SER A 88 -14.50 -30.49 -33.09
C SER A 88 -14.22 -31.49 -31.97
N SER A 89 -15.07 -31.54 -30.93
CA SER A 89 -14.92 -32.39 -29.73
C SER A 89 -14.00 -31.85 -28.61
N GLY A 90 -13.92 -30.53 -28.44
CA GLY A 90 -13.26 -29.92 -27.27
C GLY A 90 -11.74 -29.89 -27.30
N VAL A 91 -11.11 -30.21 -28.45
CA VAL A 91 -9.67 -30.05 -28.68
C VAL A 91 -9.49 -29.23 -29.96
N LEU A 92 -8.73 -28.14 -29.87
CA LEU A 92 -8.44 -27.20 -30.94
C LEU A 92 -6.99 -27.38 -31.43
N ARG A 93 -6.79 -27.34 -32.75
CA ARG A 93 -5.50 -27.56 -33.42
C ARG A 93 -5.35 -26.66 -34.65
N PRO A 94 -4.12 -26.43 -35.15
CA PRO A 94 -3.93 -25.76 -36.44
C PRO A 94 -4.63 -26.53 -37.57
N SER A 95 -5.33 -25.83 -38.47
CA SER A 95 -6.06 -26.45 -39.59
C SER A 95 -5.13 -27.08 -40.64
N ASN A 96 -3.89 -26.57 -40.77
CA ASN A 96 -2.83 -27.10 -41.62
C ASN A 96 -1.54 -27.29 -40.82
N PRO A 97 -1.42 -28.35 -40.00
CA PRO A 97 -0.24 -28.56 -39.18
C PRO A 97 1.00 -28.78 -40.05
N THR A 98 2.03 -27.98 -39.81
CA THR A 98 3.41 -28.21 -40.26
C THR A 98 4.13 -29.15 -39.30
N ASP A 99 5.35 -29.57 -39.63
CA ASP A 99 6.17 -30.36 -38.69
C ASP A 99 6.33 -29.64 -37.33
N ASP A 100 6.39 -28.31 -37.34
CA ASP A 100 6.57 -27.45 -36.17
C ASP A 100 5.29 -27.28 -35.33
N THR A 101 4.11 -27.30 -35.97
CA THR A 101 2.81 -27.04 -35.32
C THR A 101 1.98 -28.31 -35.13
N GLY A 102 2.45 -29.47 -35.60
CA GLY A 102 1.70 -30.73 -35.60
C GLY A 102 1.39 -31.33 -34.22
N ALA A 103 2.05 -30.86 -33.16
CA ALA A 103 1.70 -31.20 -31.78
C ALA A 103 0.92 -30.10 -31.05
N LEU A 104 0.84 -28.89 -31.61
CA LEU A 104 0.24 -27.74 -30.95
C LEU A 104 -1.27 -27.97 -30.80
N MET A 105 -1.77 -27.85 -29.56
CA MET A 105 -3.20 -28.00 -29.27
C MET A 105 -3.60 -27.30 -27.97
N LEU A 106 -4.87 -26.90 -27.90
CA LEU A 106 -5.55 -26.47 -26.67
C LEU A 106 -6.85 -27.25 -26.47
N ASN A 107 -7.23 -27.45 -25.21
CA ASN A 107 -8.50 -27.98 -24.75
C ASN A 107 -8.86 -27.31 -23.40
N GLY A 108 -10.07 -27.53 -22.88
CA GLY A 108 -10.54 -26.89 -21.64
C GLY A 108 -9.78 -27.26 -20.37
N THR A 109 -8.85 -28.21 -20.43
CA THR A 109 -7.95 -28.53 -19.30
C THR A 109 -6.50 -28.15 -19.56
N GLY A 110 -6.10 -27.78 -20.77
CA GLY A 110 -4.70 -27.51 -21.10
C GLY A 110 -4.34 -27.84 -22.53
N GLY A 111 -3.09 -28.22 -22.80
CA GLY A 111 -2.62 -28.30 -24.18
C GLY A 111 -1.22 -28.86 -24.37
N HIS A 112 -0.65 -28.56 -25.53
CA HIS A 112 0.74 -28.83 -25.89
C HIS A 112 1.25 -27.63 -26.70
N PRO A 113 2.44 -27.08 -26.39
CA PRO A 113 2.94 -25.84 -26.99
C PRO A 113 3.43 -25.96 -28.44
N GLY A 114 3.44 -27.16 -29.05
CA GLY A 114 4.04 -27.40 -30.38
C GLY A 114 5.40 -28.10 -30.31
N LYS A 115 6.07 -28.25 -31.47
CA LYS A 115 7.33 -28.99 -31.63
C LYS A 115 8.54 -28.10 -31.98
N VAL A 116 8.50 -26.81 -31.73
CA VAL A 116 9.69 -25.96 -31.91
C VAL A 116 9.72 -24.92 -30.80
N SER A 117 10.93 -24.56 -30.37
CA SER A 117 11.15 -23.38 -29.54
C SER A 117 10.49 -22.18 -30.23
N ASN A 118 9.72 -21.40 -29.47
CA ASN A 118 9.03 -20.18 -29.91
C ASN A 118 7.67 -20.38 -30.61
N ARG A 119 7.01 -21.54 -30.48
CA ARG A 119 5.57 -21.64 -30.76
C ARG A 119 4.81 -21.70 -29.45
N TYR A 120 3.70 -20.98 -29.42
CA TYR A 120 2.84 -20.84 -28.27
C TYR A 120 1.41 -21.14 -28.67
N ALA A 121 0.76 -21.94 -27.85
CA ALA A 121 -0.68 -22.05 -27.86
C ALA A 121 -1.25 -20.86 -27.10
N ILE A 122 -2.17 -20.10 -27.68
CA ILE A 122 -2.64 -18.83 -27.15
C ILE A 122 -4.14 -18.91 -26.91
N ALA A 123 -4.56 -18.63 -25.68
CA ALA A 123 -5.93 -18.32 -25.33
C ALA A 123 -6.06 -16.79 -25.22
N SER A 124 -7.05 -16.21 -25.89
CA SER A 124 -7.28 -14.78 -25.90
C SER A 124 -8.72 -14.49 -25.51
N TRP A 125 -8.93 -13.57 -24.59
CA TRP A 125 -10.24 -13.10 -24.18
C TRP A 125 -10.34 -11.60 -24.39
N THR A 126 -11.42 -11.15 -25.01
CA THR A 126 -11.64 -9.72 -25.29
C THR A 126 -12.55 -9.10 -24.23
N ALA A 127 -12.08 -8.02 -23.62
CA ALA A 127 -12.81 -7.21 -22.65
C ALA A 127 -14.11 -6.67 -23.26
N SER A 128 -15.24 -6.94 -22.60
CA SER A 128 -16.55 -6.44 -23.03
C SER A 128 -16.85 -5.02 -22.55
N GLU A 129 -16.17 -4.57 -21.50
CA GLU A 129 -16.33 -3.26 -20.88
C GLU A 129 -14.98 -2.75 -20.35
N SER A 130 -14.90 -1.45 -20.07
CA SER A 130 -13.69 -0.83 -19.55
C SER A 130 -13.59 -0.98 -18.03
N GLY A 131 -12.38 -1.17 -17.50
CA GLY A 131 -12.14 -1.27 -16.05
C GLY A 131 -10.77 -1.85 -15.71
N VAL A 132 -10.45 -1.98 -14.42
CA VAL A 132 -9.20 -2.64 -13.97
C VAL A 132 -9.39 -4.15 -13.96
N TYR A 133 -8.51 -4.88 -14.62
CA TYR A 133 -8.57 -6.34 -14.73
C TYR A 133 -7.46 -7.05 -13.96
N SER A 134 -7.70 -8.31 -13.62
CA SER A 134 -6.69 -9.23 -13.09
C SER A 134 -6.90 -10.65 -13.60
N ILE A 135 -5.82 -11.43 -13.58
CA ILE A 135 -5.85 -12.90 -13.63
C ILE A 135 -5.72 -13.41 -12.20
N SER A 136 -6.59 -14.35 -11.87
CA SER A 136 -6.67 -14.97 -10.55
C SER A 136 -6.94 -16.46 -10.69
N ASP A 137 -6.81 -17.18 -9.57
CA ASP A 137 -7.10 -18.62 -9.52
C ASP A 137 -6.30 -19.42 -10.56
N SER A 138 -5.18 -18.86 -11.02
CA SER A 138 -4.36 -19.45 -12.07
C SER A 138 -3.61 -20.69 -11.58
N PHE A 139 -3.30 -21.60 -12.49
CA PHE A 139 -2.18 -22.51 -12.37
C PHE A 139 -1.76 -23.01 -13.76
N LEU A 140 -0.48 -23.40 -13.89
CA LEU A 140 0.05 -24.12 -15.04
C LEU A 140 0.79 -25.35 -14.55
N GLY A 141 0.24 -26.54 -14.76
CA GLY A 141 0.89 -27.81 -14.42
C GLY A 141 1.54 -28.45 -15.64
N VAL A 142 2.78 -28.93 -15.49
CA VAL A 142 3.52 -29.58 -16.58
C VAL A 142 3.78 -31.03 -16.21
N ALA A 143 3.43 -31.98 -17.07
CA ALA A 143 3.57 -33.41 -16.77
C ALA A 143 4.54 -34.11 -17.72
N SER A 144 5.47 -34.90 -17.17
CA SER A 144 6.30 -35.82 -17.95
C SER A 144 5.53 -37.11 -18.28
N PHE A 145 5.62 -37.56 -19.54
CA PHE A 145 5.14 -38.89 -19.93
C PHE A 145 6.24 -39.96 -19.82
N GLY A 146 7.17 -39.81 -18.87
CA GLY A 146 8.28 -40.75 -18.68
C GLY A 146 9.35 -40.68 -19.78
N TYR A 147 9.49 -39.52 -20.44
CA TYR A 147 10.58 -39.22 -21.35
C TYR A 147 11.42 -38.08 -20.74
N ASP A 148 12.71 -38.33 -20.51
CA ASP A 148 13.67 -37.42 -19.84
C ASP A 148 14.06 -36.18 -20.69
N ALA A 149 13.17 -35.66 -21.53
CA ALA A 149 13.51 -34.71 -22.60
C ALA A 149 12.58 -33.48 -22.71
N SER A 150 11.75 -33.22 -21.70
CA SER A 150 10.99 -31.96 -21.62
C SER A 150 11.82 -30.94 -20.83
N ASP A 151 11.82 -29.68 -21.27
CA ASP A 151 12.54 -28.59 -20.60
C ASP A 151 11.59 -27.63 -19.85
N GLY A 152 10.31 -27.99 -19.73
CA GLY A 152 9.26 -27.19 -19.08
C GLY A 152 8.38 -26.40 -20.06
N VAL A 153 7.37 -25.72 -19.52
CA VAL A 153 6.45 -24.87 -20.28
C VAL A 153 6.55 -23.44 -19.78
N GLU A 154 6.74 -22.52 -20.72
CA GLU A 154 6.71 -21.10 -20.48
C GLU A 154 5.28 -20.57 -20.61
N VAL A 155 4.84 -19.78 -19.63
CA VAL A 155 3.62 -18.96 -19.71
C VAL A 155 3.98 -17.49 -19.82
N ARG A 156 3.29 -16.81 -20.73
CA ARG A 156 3.36 -15.36 -20.87
C ARG A 156 1.97 -14.75 -20.91
N VAL A 157 1.79 -13.62 -20.24
CA VAL A 157 0.54 -12.86 -20.21
C VAL A 157 0.74 -11.53 -20.94
N PHE A 158 -0.15 -11.20 -21.88
CA PHE A 158 -0.11 -9.98 -22.67
C PHE A 158 -1.46 -9.27 -22.67
N VAL A 159 -1.41 -7.98 -22.93
CA VAL A 159 -2.56 -7.19 -23.38
C VAL A 159 -2.29 -6.79 -24.82
N ASN A 160 -3.24 -7.08 -25.70
CA ASN A 160 -3.16 -6.77 -27.13
C ASN A 160 -1.86 -7.31 -27.77
N GLU A 161 -1.08 -6.44 -28.41
CA GLU A 161 0.19 -6.74 -29.10
C GLU A 161 1.40 -6.16 -28.35
N ASN A 162 1.24 -5.84 -27.06
CA ASN A 162 2.28 -5.23 -26.22
C ASN A 162 3.28 -6.27 -25.68
N ALA A 163 4.31 -5.79 -24.96
CA ALA A 163 5.24 -6.65 -24.23
C ALA A 163 4.52 -7.51 -23.16
N ALA A 164 5.13 -8.64 -22.80
CA ALA A 164 4.57 -9.51 -21.77
C ALA A 164 4.53 -8.77 -20.42
N LEU A 165 3.36 -8.73 -19.78
CA LEU A 165 3.21 -8.23 -18.42
C LEU A 165 3.82 -9.19 -17.39
N GLN A 166 3.82 -10.48 -17.73
CA GLN A 166 4.40 -11.54 -16.92
C GLN A 166 4.98 -12.64 -17.82
N GLN A 167 6.13 -13.17 -17.41
CA GLN A 167 6.78 -14.32 -18.02
C GLN A 167 7.34 -15.25 -16.95
N SER A 168 6.88 -16.49 -16.97
CA SER A 168 7.28 -17.53 -16.03
C SER A 168 7.53 -18.84 -16.77
N VAL A 169 8.50 -19.61 -16.31
CA VAL A 169 8.74 -20.98 -16.76
C VAL A 169 8.32 -21.93 -15.64
N VAL A 170 7.55 -22.95 -15.99
CA VAL A 170 7.21 -24.05 -15.11
C VAL A 170 7.97 -25.28 -15.57
N ASP A 171 8.81 -25.79 -14.69
CA ASP A 171 9.61 -26.99 -14.94
C ASP A 171 8.73 -28.24 -15.07
N VAL A 172 9.31 -29.29 -15.64
CA VAL A 172 8.63 -30.56 -15.82
C VAL A 172 8.27 -31.20 -14.50
N ASP A 173 7.07 -31.78 -14.41
CA ASP A 173 6.51 -32.37 -13.20
C ASP A 173 6.30 -31.36 -12.06
N ASP A 174 6.27 -30.06 -12.40
CA ASP A 174 5.97 -28.96 -11.49
C ASP A 174 4.67 -28.23 -11.89
N THR A 175 4.24 -27.28 -11.06
CA THR A 175 3.09 -26.43 -11.33
C THR A 175 3.33 -25.01 -10.83
N GLY A 176 3.33 -24.06 -11.75
CA GLY A 176 3.47 -22.63 -11.46
C GLY A 176 2.14 -21.90 -11.35
N PHE A 177 2.21 -20.66 -10.90
CA PHE A 177 1.11 -19.70 -10.80
C PHE A 177 1.47 -18.43 -11.54
N PHE A 178 0.47 -17.75 -12.08
CA PHE A 178 0.60 -16.51 -12.84
C PHE A 178 -0.56 -15.55 -12.51
N ASP A 179 -0.94 -15.50 -11.23
CA ASP A 179 -1.88 -14.49 -10.73
C ASP A 179 -1.24 -13.11 -10.91
N LEU A 180 -2.00 -12.16 -11.46
CA LEU A 180 -1.47 -10.88 -11.88
C LEU A 180 -2.58 -9.82 -11.96
N THR A 181 -2.38 -8.67 -11.32
CA THR A 181 -3.12 -7.45 -11.64
C THR A 181 -2.68 -6.93 -13.01
N ILE A 182 -3.59 -6.86 -13.98
CA ILE A 182 -3.30 -6.42 -15.35
C ILE A 182 -3.27 -4.90 -15.45
N GLY A 183 -4.20 -4.22 -14.80
CA GLY A 183 -4.41 -2.77 -14.94
C GLY A 183 -5.69 -2.45 -15.71
N HIS A 184 -5.90 -1.19 -16.08
CA HIS A 184 -7.08 -0.77 -16.81
C HIS A 184 -7.04 -1.25 -18.27
N LEU A 185 -8.13 -1.87 -18.71
CA LEU A 185 -8.36 -2.23 -20.10
C LEU A 185 -9.60 -1.52 -20.62
N ASN A 186 -9.59 -1.18 -21.91
CA ASN A 186 -10.75 -0.67 -22.61
C ASN A 186 -11.59 -1.81 -23.19
N ALA A 187 -12.88 -1.56 -23.40
CA ALA A 187 -13.73 -2.47 -24.15
C ALA A 187 -13.12 -2.76 -25.55
N GLY A 188 -12.91 -4.03 -25.87
CA GLY A 188 -12.24 -4.49 -27.10
C GLY A 188 -10.77 -4.85 -26.93
N ASP A 189 -10.12 -4.45 -25.85
CA ASP A 189 -8.77 -4.93 -25.52
C ASP A 189 -8.78 -6.43 -25.25
N SER A 190 -7.68 -7.11 -25.57
CA SER A 190 -7.59 -8.57 -25.46
C SER A 190 -6.50 -8.99 -24.48
N ILE A 191 -6.89 -9.72 -23.44
CA ILE A 191 -5.97 -10.43 -22.55
C ILE A 191 -5.57 -11.73 -23.24
N ARG A 192 -4.26 -11.97 -23.38
CA ARG A 192 -3.73 -13.16 -24.05
C ARG A 192 -2.83 -13.94 -23.11
N VAL A 193 -3.11 -15.21 -22.91
CA VAL A 193 -2.26 -16.14 -22.16
C VAL A 193 -1.65 -17.14 -23.15
N ALA A 194 -0.34 -17.10 -23.29
CA ALA A 194 0.43 -17.88 -24.25
C ALA A 194 1.26 -18.95 -23.55
N PHE A 195 1.19 -20.19 -24.03
CA PHE A 195 1.89 -21.35 -23.48
C PHE A 195 2.87 -21.93 -24.52
N GLY A 196 4.17 -21.80 -24.25
CA GLY A 196 5.26 -22.19 -25.15
C GLY A 196 6.20 -23.21 -24.52
N SER A 197 7.02 -23.89 -25.32
CA SER A 197 8.04 -24.83 -24.80
C SER A 197 9.28 -24.06 -24.33
N ASN A 198 9.83 -24.40 -23.16
CA ASN A 198 11.08 -23.83 -22.66
C ASN A 198 12.33 -24.53 -23.27
N GLY A 199 12.38 -24.70 -24.59
CA GLY A 199 13.46 -25.39 -25.29
C GLY A 199 13.00 -26.65 -26.03
N ASN A 200 13.34 -27.84 -25.51
CA ASN A 200 13.00 -29.13 -26.11
C ASN A 200 11.53 -29.49 -25.87
N HIS A 201 10.84 -29.74 -26.98
CA HIS A 201 9.40 -29.57 -27.15
C HIS A 201 8.67 -30.88 -27.45
N ALA A 202 9.37 -32.01 -27.57
CA ALA A 202 8.78 -33.23 -28.15
C ALA A 202 7.68 -33.86 -27.27
N PHE A 203 7.61 -33.50 -25.98
CA PHE A 203 6.75 -34.15 -24.98
C PHE A 203 6.09 -33.20 -23.97
N ASP A 204 6.13 -31.89 -24.21
CA ASP A 204 5.58 -30.90 -23.28
C ASP A 204 4.06 -30.95 -23.33
N ARG A 205 3.42 -31.44 -22.28
CA ARG A 205 1.97 -31.30 -22.10
C ARG A 205 1.73 -30.52 -20.83
N PHE A 206 0.80 -29.58 -20.91
CA PHE A 206 0.39 -28.80 -19.77
C PHE A 206 -1.09 -28.96 -19.45
N GLU A 207 -1.41 -28.76 -18.17
CA GLU A 207 -2.72 -28.48 -17.63
C GLU A 207 -2.77 -27.00 -17.23
N VAL A 208 -3.89 -26.32 -17.48
CA VAL A 208 -4.05 -24.92 -17.08
C VAL A 208 -5.48 -24.65 -16.64
N ASP A 209 -5.61 -23.71 -15.72
CA ASP A 209 -6.86 -23.05 -15.36
C ASP A 209 -6.56 -21.63 -14.89
N TYR A 210 -7.51 -20.71 -15.06
CA TYR A 210 -7.44 -19.33 -14.56
C TYR A 210 -8.76 -18.60 -14.81
N SER A 211 -9.04 -17.60 -13.99
CA SER A 211 -10.19 -16.71 -14.15
C SER A 211 -9.74 -15.27 -14.37
N ILE A 212 -10.42 -14.56 -15.27
CA ILE A 212 -10.26 -13.13 -15.50
C ILE A 212 -11.31 -12.40 -14.67
N ARG A 213 -10.86 -11.41 -13.90
CA ARG A 213 -11.71 -10.59 -13.03
C ARG A 213 -11.65 -9.11 -13.43
N ILE A 214 -12.78 -8.42 -13.26
CA ILE A 214 -12.87 -6.96 -13.35
C ILE A 214 -13.11 -6.34 -11.97
N HIS A 215 -12.49 -5.19 -11.73
CA HIS A 215 -12.49 -4.43 -10.49
C HIS A 215 -12.99 -3.00 -10.75
N HIS A 216 -14.29 -2.76 -10.65
CA HIS A 216 -14.85 -1.41 -10.82
C HIS A 216 -14.56 -0.48 -9.64
N ASP A 217 -14.33 -1.05 -8.46
CA ASP A 217 -14.03 -0.32 -7.24
C ASP A 217 -12.59 0.19 -7.19
N ARG A 218 -11.69 -0.35 -8.03
CA ARG A 218 -10.31 0.12 -8.23
C ARG A 218 -10.19 1.25 -9.25
N VAL A 219 -11.31 1.82 -9.70
CA VAL A 219 -11.35 2.94 -10.65
C VAL A 219 -11.91 4.17 -9.95
N GLN A 220 -11.09 5.22 -9.82
CA GLN A 220 -11.55 6.51 -9.34
C GLN A 220 -11.96 7.37 -10.54
N SER A 221 -13.25 7.65 -10.67
CA SER A 221 -13.74 8.61 -11.67
C SER A 221 -13.45 10.03 -11.19
N LEU A 222 -12.70 10.78 -12.00
CA LEU A 222 -12.28 12.13 -11.64
C LEU A 222 -13.14 13.18 -12.32
N ALA A 223 -13.39 13.01 -13.62
CA ALA A 223 -14.18 13.94 -14.39
C ALA A 223 -14.96 13.23 -15.49
N ASN A 224 -16.26 13.51 -15.61
CA ASN A 224 -17.14 12.97 -16.65
C ASN A 224 -17.74 14.10 -17.47
N PHE A 225 -17.52 14.06 -18.79
CA PHE A 225 -17.87 15.16 -19.70
C PHE A 225 -19.34 15.60 -19.62
N ARG A 226 -20.28 14.63 -19.58
CA ARG A 226 -21.72 14.91 -19.57
C ARG A 226 -22.21 15.49 -18.25
N THR A 227 -21.74 14.96 -17.13
CA THR A 227 -22.16 15.46 -15.80
C THR A 227 -21.57 16.83 -15.49
N THR A 228 -20.34 17.12 -15.93
CA THR A 228 -19.68 18.41 -15.71
C THR A 228 -20.45 19.57 -16.39
N THR A 229 -21.03 19.33 -17.55
CA THR A 229 -21.72 20.34 -18.37
C THR A 229 -23.18 20.58 -17.94
N ASP A 230 -23.80 19.61 -17.27
CA ASP A 230 -25.23 19.60 -16.88
C ASP A 230 -25.50 20.19 -15.47
N SER A 231 -24.47 20.61 -14.73
CA SER A 231 -24.63 20.93 -13.30
C SER A 231 -25.44 22.22 -13.01
N ASP A 232 -26.73 22.03 -12.72
CA ASP A 232 -27.65 22.87 -11.94
C ASP A 232 -27.27 22.89 -10.43
N ARG A 233 -25.98 23.12 -10.12
CA ARG A 233 -25.55 23.30 -8.72
C ARG A 233 -25.71 24.77 -8.35
N SER A 234 -26.74 25.05 -7.54
CA SER A 234 -26.89 26.33 -6.86
C SER A 234 -25.56 26.76 -6.26
N LEU A 235 -25.06 27.93 -6.67
CA LEU A 235 -23.81 28.57 -6.22
C LEU A 235 -23.80 28.95 -4.72
N ASP A 236 -24.69 28.39 -3.89
CA ASP A 236 -24.77 28.66 -2.45
C ASP A 236 -23.88 27.74 -1.58
N ASP A 237 -23.21 26.74 -2.17
CA ASP A 237 -22.23 25.90 -1.47
C ASP A 237 -20.80 26.24 -1.94
N HIS A 238 -20.30 27.40 -1.51
CA HIS A 238 -18.99 27.94 -1.88
C HIS A 238 -17.79 27.05 -1.45
N ASP A 239 -18.01 26.00 -0.67
CA ASP A 239 -16.97 25.06 -0.22
C ASP A 239 -16.91 23.75 -1.05
N ARG A 240 -17.79 23.56 -2.05
CA ARG A 240 -17.89 22.31 -2.84
C ARG A 240 -17.80 22.45 -4.36
N ILE A 241 -17.45 23.63 -4.87
CA ILE A 241 -16.85 23.73 -6.21
C ILE A 241 -15.37 23.32 -6.06
N SER A 242 -15.14 22.07 -5.66
CA SER A 242 -13.81 21.46 -5.71
C SER A 242 -13.43 21.26 -7.17
N GLN A 243 -12.14 21.38 -7.44
CA GLN A 243 -11.43 21.39 -8.72
C GLN A 243 -11.56 20.13 -9.60
N THR A 244 -12.58 19.29 -9.37
CA THR A 244 -12.73 17.94 -9.93
C THR A 244 -13.37 17.89 -11.33
N ASP A 245 -13.83 19.01 -11.90
CA ASP A 245 -14.55 19.01 -13.17
C ASP A 245 -13.69 19.41 -14.38
N TRP A 246 -14.06 18.94 -15.57
CA TRP A 246 -13.47 19.38 -16.83
C TRP A 246 -13.62 20.91 -17.02
N ARG A 247 -12.51 21.61 -17.29
CA ARG A 247 -12.55 23.01 -17.73
C ARG A 247 -12.86 23.07 -19.21
N MET A 248 -13.92 23.80 -19.57
CA MET A 248 -14.33 23.95 -20.97
C MET A 248 -13.70 25.21 -21.57
N LEU A 249 -12.86 25.02 -22.57
CA LEU A 249 -11.99 26.01 -23.19
C LEU A 249 -12.18 26.03 -24.72
N TRP A 250 -11.54 26.99 -25.37
CA TRP A 250 -11.32 27.02 -26.82
C TRP A 250 -10.03 27.79 -27.14
N ASN A 251 -9.40 27.50 -28.28
CA ASN A 251 -8.16 28.17 -28.72
C ASN A 251 -8.47 29.52 -29.38
N ALA A 252 -8.44 30.60 -28.58
CA ALA A 252 -8.80 31.93 -29.06
C ALA A 252 -7.63 32.61 -29.78
N PRO A 253 -7.88 33.38 -30.87
CA PRO A 253 -6.82 34.18 -31.46
C PRO A 253 -6.45 35.37 -30.58
N GLN A 254 -5.18 35.78 -30.66
CA GLN A 254 -4.67 36.95 -29.96
C GLN A 254 -5.48 38.20 -30.35
N GLY A 255 -5.91 38.99 -29.35
CA GLY A 255 -6.70 40.21 -29.56
C GLY A 255 -8.18 39.98 -29.86
N TRP A 256 -8.66 38.74 -29.77
CA TRP A 256 -10.09 38.45 -29.77
C TRP A 256 -10.79 39.02 -28.53
N ASN A 257 -12.05 39.43 -28.67
CA ASN A 257 -12.90 39.75 -27.53
C ASN A 257 -14.39 39.47 -27.81
N ALA A 258 -15.17 39.35 -26.74
CA ALA A 258 -16.61 39.09 -26.83
C ALA A 258 -17.42 40.25 -27.46
N GLU A 259 -16.84 41.45 -27.55
CA GLU A 259 -17.49 42.66 -28.09
C GLU A 259 -17.39 42.78 -29.62
N GLY A 260 -16.84 41.77 -30.30
CA GLY A 260 -16.85 41.65 -31.77
C GLY A 260 -15.49 41.82 -32.46
N SER A 261 -14.38 41.92 -31.71
CA SER A 261 -13.04 41.81 -32.31
C SER A 261 -12.74 40.35 -32.64
N SER A 262 -12.46 40.05 -33.90
CA SER A 262 -12.10 38.70 -34.34
C SER A 262 -10.69 38.26 -33.92
N GLY A 263 -9.87 39.19 -33.42
CA GLY A 263 -8.45 38.93 -33.17
C GLY A 263 -7.64 38.61 -34.42
N ASP A 264 -6.39 38.23 -34.21
CA ASP A 264 -5.47 37.74 -35.23
C ASP A 264 -5.72 36.25 -35.50
N LEU A 265 -6.50 35.99 -36.54
CA LEU A 265 -6.92 34.64 -36.92
C LEU A 265 -5.75 33.69 -37.28
N THR A 266 -4.51 34.18 -37.40
CA THR A 266 -3.31 33.36 -37.63
C THR A 266 -2.69 32.83 -36.33
N THR A 267 -3.21 33.24 -35.17
CA THR A 267 -2.71 32.88 -33.84
C THR A 267 -3.71 31.98 -33.09
N GLY A 268 -3.27 31.46 -31.94
CA GLY A 268 -4.02 30.49 -31.15
C GLY A 268 -4.20 29.18 -31.93
N SER A 269 -3.09 28.58 -32.37
CA SER A 269 -3.12 27.19 -32.85
C SER A 269 -3.60 26.27 -31.72
N ILE A 270 -4.09 25.09 -32.06
CA ILE A 270 -4.30 24.05 -31.04
C ILE A 270 -2.99 23.72 -30.30
N ASP A 271 -1.84 23.93 -30.94
CA ASP A 271 -0.52 23.71 -30.31
C ASP A 271 -0.11 24.81 -29.30
N ASP A 272 -0.86 25.92 -29.24
CA ASP A 272 -0.59 27.03 -28.32
C ASP A 272 -1.56 27.01 -27.15
N VAL A 273 -1.25 26.18 -26.14
CA VAL A 273 -2.06 26.06 -24.90
C VAL A 273 -2.24 27.41 -24.19
N SER A 274 -1.29 28.35 -24.34
CA SER A 274 -1.39 29.68 -23.74
C SER A 274 -2.50 30.55 -24.34
N SER A 275 -3.01 30.16 -25.53
CA SER A 275 -4.12 30.83 -26.22
C SER A 275 -5.50 30.38 -25.75
N TYR A 276 -5.58 29.34 -24.91
CA TYR A 276 -6.86 28.77 -24.53
C TYR A 276 -7.59 29.69 -23.58
N LEU A 277 -8.84 30.04 -23.93
CA LEU A 277 -9.73 30.85 -23.10
C LEU A 277 -10.93 30.03 -22.66
N PRO A 278 -11.51 30.30 -21.47
CA PRO A 278 -12.72 29.65 -21.02
C PRO A 278 -13.91 29.88 -21.97
N LEU A 279 -14.75 28.86 -22.12
CA LEU A 279 -16.11 29.04 -22.61
C LEU A 279 -16.98 29.62 -21.48
N ASN A 280 -17.95 30.44 -21.87
CA ASN A 280 -18.85 31.14 -20.95
C ASN A 280 -20.26 30.54 -21.02
N ARG A 281 -20.89 30.39 -19.86
CA ARG A 281 -22.24 29.84 -19.74
C ARG A 281 -23.28 30.81 -20.28
N VAL A 282 -24.18 30.31 -21.12
CA VAL A 282 -25.36 31.02 -21.63
C VAL A 282 -26.58 30.68 -20.78
N ASP A 283 -26.81 29.38 -20.55
CA ASP A 283 -27.87 28.80 -19.71
C ASP A 283 -27.43 27.44 -19.10
N GLU A 284 -28.36 26.69 -18.51
CA GLU A 284 -28.10 25.43 -17.79
C GLU A 284 -27.41 24.35 -18.65
N GLY A 285 -27.44 24.43 -19.98
CA GLY A 285 -26.86 23.40 -20.85
C GLY A 285 -26.04 23.90 -22.03
N LEU A 286 -25.75 25.20 -22.13
CA LEU A 286 -25.04 25.79 -23.27
C LEU A 286 -23.86 26.67 -22.86
N LEU A 287 -22.69 26.34 -23.40
CA LEU A 287 -21.44 27.09 -23.29
C LEU A 287 -21.05 27.66 -24.65
N THR A 288 -20.71 28.95 -24.72
CA THR A 288 -20.16 29.61 -25.91
C THR A 288 -19.04 30.57 -25.52
N PRO A 289 -18.12 30.95 -26.42
CA PRO A 289 -17.03 31.83 -25.99
C PRO A 289 -17.49 33.23 -25.55
N THR A 290 -18.64 33.69 -26.01
CA THR A 290 -19.24 34.98 -25.59
C THR A 290 -20.19 34.90 -24.40
N GLY A 291 -20.64 33.71 -23.98
CA GLY A 291 -21.73 33.61 -22.99
C GLY A 291 -23.07 34.13 -23.55
N SER A 292 -23.24 34.05 -24.87
CA SER A 292 -24.43 34.50 -25.57
C SER A 292 -24.86 33.50 -26.65
N THR A 293 -26.12 33.60 -27.08
CA THR A 293 -26.65 32.86 -28.23
C THR A 293 -26.37 33.55 -29.57
N GLU A 294 -25.57 34.63 -29.61
CA GLU A 294 -25.24 35.34 -30.86
C GLU A 294 -24.10 34.64 -31.61
N PHE A 295 -24.40 34.17 -32.82
CA PHE A 295 -23.46 33.40 -33.65
C PHE A 295 -22.73 34.25 -34.72
N SER A 296 -22.76 35.58 -34.61
CA SER A 296 -22.17 36.50 -35.60
C SER A 296 -20.72 36.87 -35.34
N ASN A 297 -20.17 36.53 -34.16
CA ASN A 297 -18.81 36.90 -33.81
C ASN A 297 -17.80 35.93 -34.44
N SER A 298 -16.98 36.44 -35.35
CA SER A 298 -15.84 35.68 -35.87
C SER A 298 -14.73 35.62 -34.81
N PRO A 299 -13.92 34.56 -34.73
CA PRO A 299 -14.04 33.29 -35.46
C PRO A 299 -14.86 32.22 -34.72
N GLN A 300 -15.47 32.54 -33.58
CA GLN A 300 -16.26 31.56 -32.84
C GLN A 300 -17.45 31.04 -33.65
N TYR A 301 -18.18 31.91 -34.37
CA TYR A 301 -19.39 31.60 -35.11
C TYR A 301 -20.32 30.61 -34.37
N HIS A 302 -20.35 29.34 -34.81
CA HIS A 302 -21.20 28.29 -34.27
C HIS A 302 -20.59 27.53 -33.09
N LEU A 303 -19.35 27.85 -32.68
CA LEU A 303 -18.65 27.20 -31.58
C LEU A 303 -19.51 27.22 -30.32
N LYS A 304 -19.92 26.04 -29.91
CA LYS A 304 -20.73 25.84 -28.71
C LYS A 304 -20.55 24.44 -28.18
N LEU A 305 -20.77 24.31 -26.88
CA LEU A 305 -20.71 23.04 -26.18
C LEU A 305 -21.96 22.90 -25.31
N THR A 306 -22.47 21.68 -25.25
CA THR A 306 -23.61 21.25 -24.46
C THR A 306 -23.26 19.94 -23.76
N SER A 307 -24.15 19.43 -22.90
CA SER A 307 -23.86 18.21 -22.16
C SER A 307 -23.82 16.93 -22.96
N THR A 308 -24.28 16.93 -24.20
CA THR A 308 -24.18 15.75 -25.07
C THR A 308 -23.17 15.93 -26.20
N GLY A 309 -22.52 17.09 -26.33
CA GLY A 309 -21.64 17.41 -27.45
C GLY A 309 -21.77 18.87 -27.89
N GLY A 310 -21.51 19.19 -29.16
CA GLY A 310 -21.40 20.59 -29.57
C GLY A 310 -21.35 20.85 -31.06
N HIS A 311 -20.87 22.04 -31.40
CA HIS A 311 -20.46 22.38 -32.75
C HIS A 311 -19.08 22.99 -32.64
N VAL A 312 -18.16 22.54 -33.48
CA VAL A 312 -16.80 23.06 -33.54
C VAL A 312 -16.79 24.50 -34.09
N GLY A 313 -15.72 25.26 -33.85
CA GLY A 313 -15.61 26.61 -34.39
C GLY A 313 -15.28 26.62 -35.87
N PHE A 314 -14.92 27.78 -36.41
CA PHE A 314 -14.56 27.90 -37.82
C PHE A 314 -13.36 27.01 -38.17
N GLY A 315 -13.54 26.13 -39.16
CA GLY A 315 -12.47 25.43 -39.89
C GLY A 315 -12.17 26.16 -41.20
N TYR A 316 -10.89 26.28 -41.57
CA TYR A 316 -10.47 27.01 -42.77
C TYR A 316 -9.94 26.10 -43.88
N THR A 317 -10.71 25.94 -44.95
CA THR A 317 -10.37 25.06 -46.08
C THR A 317 -9.30 25.57 -47.06
N ASP A 318 -9.01 26.88 -47.13
CA ASP A 318 -8.37 27.45 -48.33
C ASP A 318 -7.32 28.55 -48.09
N SER A 319 -6.84 28.73 -46.85
CA SER A 319 -5.83 29.75 -46.56
C SER A 319 -4.88 29.29 -45.47
N SER A 320 -3.59 29.13 -45.82
CA SER A 320 -2.47 28.84 -44.91
C SER A 320 -2.20 29.94 -43.86
N ARG A 321 -3.16 30.84 -43.65
CA ARG A 321 -3.09 31.99 -42.74
C ARG A 321 -4.08 31.89 -41.59
N PHE A 322 -4.78 30.78 -41.40
CA PHE A 322 -5.78 30.65 -40.34
C PHE A 322 -5.60 29.32 -39.61
N ASN A 323 -5.83 29.34 -38.30
CA ASN A 323 -5.86 28.14 -37.46
C ASN A 323 -7.31 27.72 -37.21
N ASP A 324 -7.56 26.41 -37.25
CA ASP A 324 -8.84 25.82 -36.90
C ASP A 324 -9.18 26.06 -35.42
N ARG A 325 -10.49 26.12 -35.13
CA ARG A 325 -10.99 26.42 -33.79
C ARG A 325 -11.61 25.18 -33.16
N TYR A 326 -11.11 24.85 -31.98
CA TYR A 326 -11.47 23.68 -31.21
C TYR A 326 -12.31 24.06 -30.01
N VAL A 327 -13.25 23.20 -29.68
CA VAL A 327 -13.79 23.10 -28.32
C VAL A 327 -12.88 22.17 -27.54
N ILE A 328 -12.48 22.55 -26.33
CA ILE A 328 -11.44 21.84 -25.57
C ILE A 328 -11.97 21.56 -24.16
N ALA A 329 -11.93 20.32 -23.72
CA ALA A 329 -12.07 19.95 -22.32
C ALA A 329 -10.67 19.75 -21.73
N ALA A 330 -10.38 20.38 -20.59
CA ALA A 330 -9.07 20.29 -19.93
C ALA A 330 -9.21 19.94 -18.45
N HIS A 331 -8.49 18.92 -17.98
CA HIS A 331 -8.47 18.51 -16.58
C HIS A 331 -7.03 18.45 -16.07
N THR A 332 -6.76 19.07 -14.92
CA THR A 332 -5.43 19.09 -14.30
C THR A 332 -5.37 18.03 -13.21
N ILE A 333 -4.37 17.16 -13.29
CA ILE A 333 -4.16 16.03 -12.39
C ILE A 333 -3.82 16.53 -10.98
N GLU A 334 -4.64 16.14 -10.00
CA GLU A 334 -4.45 16.52 -8.59
C GLU A 334 -3.54 15.56 -7.82
N ARG A 335 -3.49 14.29 -8.25
CA ARG A 335 -2.74 13.20 -7.62
C ARG A 335 -2.00 12.39 -8.68
N SER A 336 -0.74 12.06 -8.43
CA SER A 336 0.00 11.22 -9.38
C SER A 336 -0.50 9.78 -9.36
N GLY A 337 -0.35 9.05 -10.46
CA GLY A 337 -0.72 7.65 -10.59
C GLY A 337 -0.97 7.24 -12.04
N HIS A 338 -1.61 6.10 -12.24
CA HIS A 338 -1.98 5.60 -13.57
C HIS A 338 -3.36 6.11 -14.00
N TYR A 339 -3.48 6.60 -15.23
CA TYR A 339 -4.69 7.29 -15.73
C TYR A 339 -5.15 6.75 -17.08
N SER A 340 -6.45 6.80 -17.30
CA SER A 340 -7.03 6.49 -18.61
C SER A 340 -8.22 7.39 -18.95
N LEU A 341 -8.42 7.65 -20.23
CA LEU A 341 -9.66 8.18 -20.79
C LEU A 341 -10.53 7.02 -21.25
N THR A 342 -11.77 6.98 -20.78
CA THR A 342 -12.65 5.81 -20.88
C THR A 342 -14.07 6.21 -21.23
N ASP A 343 -14.90 5.21 -21.57
CA ASP A 343 -16.29 5.38 -22.00
C ASP A 343 -16.44 6.41 -23.11
N SER A 344 -15.40 6.53 -23.94
CA SER A 344 -15.32 7.61 -24.89
C SER A 344 -16.05 7.26 -26.17
N PHE A 345 -16.77 8.23 -26.72
CA PHE A 345 -17.17 8.18 -28.11
C PHE A 345 -17.35 9.57 -28.70
N LEU A 346 -17.15 9.66 -30.00
CA LEU A 346 -17.48 10.81 -30.83
C LEU A 346 -18.41 10.33 -31.94
N GLU A 347 -19.62 10.89 -31.98
CA GLU A 347 -20.63 10.61 -33.00
C GLU A 347 -20.93 11.87 -33.81
N THR A 348 -21.05 11.70 -35.12
CA THR A 348 -21.48 12.78 -36.02
C THR A 348 -22.75 12.38 -36.76
N SER A 349 -23.76 13.25 -36.81
CA SER A 349 -25.12 12.88 -37.26
C SER A 349 -25.57 13.53 -38.58
N SER A 350 -24.70 14.30 -39.25
CA SER A 350 -25.06 15.04 -40.45
C SER A 350 -24.27 14.57 -41.67
N ALA A 351 -24.96 14.24 -42.76
CA ALA A 351 -24.31 13.83 -44.02
C ALA A 351 -23.61 14.99 -44.78
N SER A 352 -23.68 16.23 -44.28
CA SER A 352 -23.28 17.43 -45.04
C SER A 352 -21.89 17.99 -44.68
N HIS A 353 -21.19 17.41 -43.72
CA HIS A 353 -19.88 17.89 -43.26
C HIS A 353 -18.75 16.91 -43.62
N ASP A 354 -17.49 17.33 -43.54
CA ASP A 354 -16.31 16.53 -43.92
C ASP A 354 -15.63 15.81 -42.73
N GLY A 355 -16.12 16.04 -41.52
CA GLY A 355 -15.81 15.25 -40.34
C GLY A 355 -15.32 16.11 -39.19
N ILE A 356 -15.19 15.50 -38.02
CA ILE A 356 -14.68 16.18 -36.82
C ILE A 356 -13.37 15.53 -36.43
N GLU A 357 -12.35 16.36 -36.28
CA GLU A 357 -11.07 15.95 -35.74
C GLU A 357 -11.16 15.93 -34.21
N ILE A 358 -10.68 14.83 -33.62
CA ILE A 358 -10.42 14.76 -32.20
C ILE A 358 -8.92 14.68 -31.93
N ARG A 359 -8.46 15.37 -30.89
CA ARG A 359 -7.11 15.27 -30.35
C ARG A 359 -7.13 15.11 -28.84
N VAL A 360 -6.36 14.15 -28.34
CA VAL A 360 -6.14 13.93 -26.92
C VAL A 360 -4.64 14.04 -26.64
N PHE A 361 -4.25 14.91 -25.71
CA PHE A 361 -2.84 15.18 -25.41
C PHE A 361 -2.63 15.65 -23.96
N VAL A 362 -1.39 15.56 -23.47
CA VAL A 362 -1.01 15.92 -22.10
C VAL A 362 -0.04 17.10 -22.10
N ASN A 363 -0.31 18.13 -21.30
CA ASN A 363 0.47 19.37 -21.14
C ASN A 363 0.62 20.26 -22.39
N GLY A 364 0.73 19.69 -23.58
CA GLY A 364 0.84 20.35 -24.88
C GLY A 364 0.80 19.33 -26.02
N THR A 365 0.81 19.78 -27.28
CA THR A 365 0.62 18.91 -28.45
C THR A 365 1.90 18.21 -28.93
N ASP A 366 3.02 18.37 -28.22
CA ASP A 366 4.19 17.52 -28.44
C ASP A 366 3.98 16.11 -27.87
N ASP A 367 2.96 15.92 -27.01
CA ASP A 367 2.57 14.64 -26.42
C ASP A 367 1.11 14.26 -26.79
N VAL A 368 0.86 14.06 -28.09
CA VAL A 368 -0.45 13.58 -28.59
C VAL A 368 -0.58 12.08 -28.36
N ARG A 369 -1.59 11.71 -27.58
CA ARG A 369 -1.89 10.32 -27.22
C ARG A 369 -2.92 9.69 -28.14
N ALA A 370 -3.85 10.49 -28.67
CA ALA A 370 -4.76 10.06 -29.72
C ALA A 370 -5.10 11.21 -30.66
N SER A 371 -5.26 10.89 -31.95
CA SER A 371 -5.78 11.79 -32.97
C SER A 371 -6.51 11.00 -34.04
N ASP A 372 -7.76 11.37 -34.33
CA ASP A 372 -8.55 10.75 -35.39
C ASP A 372 -9.51 11.75 -36.04
N ILE A 373 -10.02 11.40 -37.22
CA ILE A 373 -11.06 12.14 -37.94
C ILE A 373 -12.31 11.26 -38.04
N VAL A 374 -13.37 11.67 -37.36
CA VAL A 374 -14.67 11.00 -37.42
C VAL A 374 -15.50 11.60 -38.53
N LEU A 375 -15.63 10.85 -39.63
CA LEU A 375 -16.40 11.27 -40.81
C LEU A 375 -17.91 11.29 -40.50
N ALA A 376 -18.68 11.98 -41.37
CA ALA A 376 -20.13 12.08 -41.29
C ALA A 376 -20.87 10.74 -41.11
N ASN A 377 -21.81 10.68 -40.17
CA ASN A 377 -22.61 9.49 -39.81
C ASN A 377 -21.76 8.32 -39.31
N GLN A 378 -20.66 8.61 -38.62
CA GLN A 378 -19.84 7.62 -37.93
C GLN A 378 -19.78 7.90 -36.44
N GLN A 379 -19.55 6.83 -35.69
CA GLN A 379 -19.19 6.85 -34.28
C GLN A 379 -17.83 6.15 -34.11
N ARG A 380 -16.96 6.72 -33.28
CA ARG A 380 -15.66 6.13 -32.92
C ARG A 380 -15.42 6.29 -31.42
N SER A 381 -14.85 5.27 -30.78
CA SER A 381 -14.20 5.43 -29.47
C SER A 381 -12.82 6.06 -29.68
N PHE A 382 -12.36 6.78 -28.66
CA PHE A 382 -11.04 7.38 -28.57
C PHE A 382 -10.47 7.16 -27.16
N ASP A 383 -10.70 5.97 -26.60
CA ASP A 383 -10.18 5.63 -25.28
C ASP A 383 -8.65 5.65 -25.33
N VAL A 384 -8.03 6.14 -24.25
CA VAL A 384 -6.59 6.35 -24.17
C VAL A 384 -6.10 5.85 -22.82
N ASP A 385 -5.12 4.96 -22.83
CA ASP A 385 -4.29 4.72 -21.67
C ASP A 385 -3.18 5.77 -21.63
N PHE A 386 -3.16 6.61 -20.59
CA PHE A 386 -2.14 7.65 -20.44
C PHE A 386 -0.87 7.12 -19.77
N GLY A 387 -0.92 5.95 -19.13
CA GLY A 387 0.14 5.51 -18.24
C GLY A 387 0.18 6.35 -16.96
N ASN A 388 1.39 6.51 -16.42
CA ASN A 388 1.64 7.31 -15.23
C ASN A 388 1.60 8.82 -15.57
N LEU A 389 0.68 9.56 -14.94
CA LEU A 389 0.63 11.03 -14.96
C LEU A 389 1.02 11.60 -13.60
N GLN A 390 1.72 12.73 -13.59
CA GLN A 390 2.14 13.40 -12.36
C GLN A 390 1.16 14.51 -11.97
N LYS A 391 1.12 14.81 -10.67
CA LYS A 391 0.39 15.97 -10.14
C LYS A 391 0.81 17.25 -10.85
N GLY A 392 -0.16 17.97 -11.41
CA GLY A 392 0.04 19.20 -12.17
C GLY A 392 -0.02 19.02 -13.68
N ASP A 393 0.10 17.78 -14.19
CA ASP A 393 -0.15 17.50 -15.59
C ASP A 393 -1.58 17.90 -15.99
N THR A 394 -1.78 18.26 -17.26
CA THR A 394 -3.12 18.58 -17.76
C THR A 394 -3.46 17.76 -18.99
N VAL A 395 -4.53 16.98 -18.89
CA VAL A 395 -5.14 16.24 -20.00
C VAL A 395 -6.05 17.17 -20.78
N TYR A 396 -5.91 17.19 -22.10
CA TYR A 396 -6.75 17.95 -23.02
C TYR A 396 -7.47 16.99 -23.98
N VAL A 397 -8.78 17.19 -24.16
CA VAL A 397 -9.60 16.54 -25.20
C VAL A 397 -10.19 17.65 -26.08
N ALA A 398 -9.75 17.73 -27.33
CA ALA A 398 -10.07 18.81 -28.24
C ALA A 398 -10.85 18.32 -29.47
N PHE A 399 -11.92 19.02 -29.83
CA PHE A 399 -12.79 18.73 -30.98
C PHE A 399 -12.75 19.89 -31.98
N GLY A 400 -12.28 19.64 -33.19
CA GLY A 400 -12.11 20.62 -34.27
C GLY A 400 -12.74 20.19 -35.58
N ALA A 401 -12.90 21.14 -36.51
CA ALA A 401 -13.41 20.85 -37.85
C ALA A 401 -12.34 20.13 -38.71
N ASN A 402 -12.74 19.17 -39.54
CA ASN A 402 -11.83 18.59 -40.53
C ASN A 402 -11.75 19.47 -41.79
N ASN A 403 -11.09 20.62 -41.71
CA ASN A 403 -11.04 21.68 -42.74
C ASN A 403 -12.33 22.50 -42.90
N ASN A 404 -13.54 21.92 -42.94
CA ASN A 404 -14.80 22.66 -43.13
C ASN A 404 -15.83 22.45 -42.01
N HIS A 405 -15.96 23.45 -41.15
CA HIS A 405 -16.94 23.47 -40.05
C HIS A 405 -18.44 23.38 -40.44
N ALA A 406 -18.80 23.50 -41.72
CA ALA A 406 -20.21 23.60 -42.12
C ALA A 406 -21.00 22.30 -41.82
N GLY A 407 -21.73 22.29 -40.71
CA GLY A 407 -22.54 21.16 -40.29
C GLY A 407 -21.84 20.18 -39.35
N ASP A 408 -20.62 20.51 -38.88
CA ASP A 408 -19.84 19.75 -37.90
C ASP A 408 -20.44 19.87 -36.49
N ARG A 409 -21.61 19.26 -36.31
CA ARG A 409 -22.17 18.98 -34.99
C ARG A 409 -21.73 17.60 -34.56
N PHE A 410 -21.40 17.48 -33.28
CA PHE A 410 -21.06 16.21 -32.68
C PHE A 410 -21.86 15.93 -31.42
N GLU A 411 -21.95 14.65 -31.11
CA GLU A 411 -22.21 14.13 -29.79
C GLU A 411 -20.96 13.46 -29.24
N ALA A 412 -20.70 13.60 -27.94
CA ALA A 412 -19.57 12.97 -27.28
C ALA A 412 -19.88 12.60 -25.83
N ASP A 413 -19.15 11.60 -25.34
CA ASP A 413 -19.01 11.26 -23.93
C ASP A 413 -17.57 10.79 -23.70
N PHE A 414 -17.09 10.94 -22.48
CA PHE A 414 -15.80 10.43 -22.01
C PHE A 414 -15.63 10.71 -20.51
N SER A 415 -14.89 9.84 -19.85
CA SER A 415 -14.52 9.94 -18.44
C SER A 415 -13.00 9.85 -18.28
N LEU A 416 -12.43 10.75 -17.49
CA LEU A 416 -11.06 10.58 -17.00
C LEU A 416 -11.11 9.78 -15.70
N VAL A 417 -10.37 8.68 -15.66
CA VAL A 417 -10.28 7.80 -14.51
C VAL A 417 -8.84 7.61 -14.07
N ARG A 418 -8.66 7.32 -12.79
CA ARG A 418 -7.39 6.91 -12.18
C ARG A 418 -7.50 5.50 -11.64
N GLU A 419 -6.49 4.69 -11.87
CA GLU A 419 -6.40 3.34 -11.30
C GLU A 419 -5.85 3.37 -9.88
N LEU A 420 -6.54 2.64 -9.00
CA LEU A 420 -6.19 2.51 -7.60
C LEU A 420 -5.77 1.08 -7.26
N PRO A 421 -4.90 0.89 -6.25
CA PRO A 421 -4.53 -0.45 -5.78
C PRO A 421 -5.68 -1.14 -5.03
N ARG A 422 -6.74 -0.41 -4.69
CA ARG A 422 -7.90 -0.86 -3.90
C ARG A 422 -9.05 0.15 -3.97
N ALA A 423 -10.21 -0.22 -3.45
CA ALA A 423 -11.35 0.70 -3.31
C ALA A 423 -11.08 1.93 -2.44
N GLU A 424 -11.75 3.03 -2.79
CA GLU A 424 -11.76 4.30 -2.05
C GLU A 424 -12.23 4.12 -0.60
N PRO A 425 -11.74 4.97 0.33
CA PRO A 425 -12.02 4.81 1.75
C PRO A 425 -13.44 5.24 2.12
N LEU A 426 -13.97 4.66 3.20
CA LEU A 426 -15.20 5.14 3.84
C LEU A 426 -14.97 6.52 4.47
N ARG A 427 -15.69 7.56 4.03
CA ARG A 427 -15.50 8.94 4.53
C ARG A 427 -16.66 9.50 5.34
N ALA A 428 -17.84 8.88 5.25
CA ALA A 428 -19.03 9.34 5.97
C ALA A 428 -19.97 8.18 6.28
N ILE A 429 -20.70 8.31 7.37
CA ILE A 429 -21.82 7.44 7.75
C ILE A 429 -23.07 8.31 7.90
N GLU A 430 -24.16 7.89 7.26
CA GLU A 430 -25.48 8.44 7.51
C GLU A 430 -26.04 7.85 8.81
N ALA A 431 -25.86 8.59 9.91
CA ALA A 431 -26.31 8.14 11.24
C ALA A 431 -27.82 8.31 11.42
N GLU A 432 -28.48 7.29 11.96
CA GLU A 432 -29.89 7.31 12.37
C GLU A 432 -30.05 7.67 13.85
N GLN A 433 -29.00 7.45 14.65
CA GLN A 433 -28.93 7.79 16.07
C GLN A 433 -27.71 8.67 16.35
N VAL A 434 -27.91 9.71 17.17
CA VAL A 434 -26.83 10.55 17.68
C VAL A 434 -26.84 10.49 19.21
N LEU A 435 -25.71 10.13 19.82
CA LEU A 435 -25.52 10.03 21.27
C LEU A 435 -24.46 11.03 21.72
N TYR A 436 -24.79 11.92 22.66
CA TYR A 436 -23.82 12.85 23.23
C TYR A 436 -23.18 12.26 24.47
N VAL A 437 -21.84 12.21 24.55
CA VAL A 437 -21.13 11.58 25.68
C VAL A 437 -21.41 12.24 27.03
N ARG A 438 -21.75 13.54 27.03
CA ARG A 438 -22.18 14.28 28.23
C ARG A 438 -23.44 13.70 28.88
N ASP A 439 -24.33 13.12 28.08
CA ASP A 439 -25.58 12.53 28.58
C ASP A 439 -25.30 11.23 29.36
N PHE A 440 -24.08 10.69 29.23
CA PHE A 440 -23.55 9.53 29.94
C PHE A 440 -22.52 9.92 31.01
N GLY A 441 -22.27 11.21 31.22
CA GLY A 441 -21.41 11.73 32.30
C GLY A 441 -19.93 11.91 31.95
N ALA A 442 -19.55 11.86 30.66
CA ALA A 442 -18.24 12.34 30.22
C ALA A 442 -18.33 13.86 29.96
N ILE A 443 -17.63 14.66 30.76
CA ILE A 443 -17.80 16.12 30.80
C ILE A 443 -16.44 16.76 30.52
N PRO A 444 -16.29 17.58 29.46
CA PRO A 444 -15.01 18.19 29.15
C PRO A 444 -14.59 19.17 30.25
N ASN A 445 -13.28 19.29 30.47
CA ASN A 445 -12.63 20.29 31.32
C ASN A 445 -13.01 20.20 32.80
N ASP A 446 -13.32 19.01 33.32
CA ASP A 446 -13.68 18.83 34.74
C ASP A 446 -12.62 18.07 35.58
N ARG A 447 -11.56 17.60 34.92
CA ARG A 447 -10.43 16.79 35.46
C ARG A 447 -10.84 15.40 35.98
N ASN A 448 -12.09 15.00 35.82
CA ASN A 448 -12.54 13.68 36.19
C ASN A 448 -12.27 12.68 35.05
N SER A 449 -12.29 11.40 35.38
CA SER A 449 -12.12 10.35 34.37
C SER A 449 -13.41 10.18 33.57
N ASP A 450 -13.29 10.27 32.24
CA ASP A 450 -14.40 10.15 31.29
C ASP A 450 -14.62 8.72 30.78
N VAL A 451 -13.84 7.76 31.28
CA VAL A 451 -13.85 6.36 30.83
C VAL A 451 -15.23 5.72 30.94
N GLN A 452 -15.92 5.94 32.07
CA GLN A 452 -17.23 5.32 32.29
C GLN A 452 -18.29 5.91 31.35
N GLY A 453 -18.32 7.23 31.16
CA GLY A 453 -19.31 7.89 30.31
C GLY A 453 -19.20 7.46 28.85
N LEU A 454 -17.99 7.39 28.30
CA LEU A 454 -17.82 6.89 26.93
C LEU A 454 -18.12 5.38 26.82
N THR A 455 -17.76 4.59 27.83
CA THR A 455 -18.10 3.16 27.85
C THR A 455 -19.61 2.94 27.78
N ASP A 456 -20.38 3.69 28.55
CA ASP A 456 -21.84 3.58 28.57
C ASP A 456 -22.48 4.03 27.24
N ALA A 457 -21.94 5.07 26.60
CA ALA A 457 -22.38 5.51 25.28
C ALA A 457 -22.12 4.44 24.19
N ILE A 458 -20.94 3.80 24.20
CA ILE A 458 -20.59 2.72 23.27
C ILE A 458 -21.51 1.51 23.48
N LEU A 459 -21.82 1.16 24.73
CA LEU A 459 -22.73 0.06 25.05
C LEU A 459 -24.17 0.36 24.60
N GLU A 460 -24.64 1.59 24.74
CA GLU A 460 -25.97 1.99 24.25
C GLU A 460 -26.05 1.93 22.71
N ALA A 461 -25.03 2.43 22.01
CA ALA A 461 -24.94 2.32 20.55
C ALA A 461 -24.98 0.86 20.08
N ARG A 462 -24.22 -0.02 20.76
CA ARG A 462 -24.24 -1.45 20.45
C ARG A 462 -25.63 -2.08 20.68
N ARG A 463 -26.34 -1.62 21.71
CA ARG A 463 -27.66 -2.15 22.07
C ARG A 463 -28.74 -1.73 21.06
N SER A 464 -28.61 -0.56 20.44
CA SER A 464 -29.61 -0.05 19.49
C SER A 464 -29.57 -0.76 18.14
N GLU A 465 -28.40 -1.25 17.73
CA GLU A 465 -28.13 -1.82 16.39
C GLU A 465 -28.42 -0.84 15.24
N LEU A 466 -28.61 0.46 15.55
CA LEU A 466 -28.83 1.52 14.57
C LEU A 466 -27.49 2.10 14.10
N PRO A 467 -27.40 2.59 12.85
CA PRO A 467 -26.29 3.46 12.44
C PRO A 467 -26.14 4.62 13.43
N THR A 468 -25.03 4.67 14.17
CA THR A 468 -24.90 5.54 15.34
C THR A 468 -23.66 6.42 15.26
N ARG A 469 -23.84 7.71 15.57
CA ARG A 469 -22.75 8.67 15.82
C ARG A 469 -22.70 9.02 17.31
N ILE A 470 -21.57 8.76 17.96
CA ILE A 470 -21.25 9.27 19.30
C ILE A 470 -20.53 10.61 19.14
N VAL A 471 -21.03 11.65 19.80
CA VAL A 471 -20.57 13.04 19.67
C VAL A 471 -19.97 13.54 20.98
N PHE A 472 -18.79 14.11 20.88
CA PHE A 472 -18.13 14.90 21.92
C PHE A 472 -18.42 16.40 21.72
N GLU A 473 -18.42 17.15 22.82
CA GLU A 473 -18.27 18.60 22.78
C GLU A 473 -16.77 18.95 22.81
N ASP A 474 -16.37 20.07 22.21
CA ASP A 474 -15.00 20.59 22.29
C ASP A 474 -14.53 20.75 23.75
N GLY A 475 -13.25 20.43 24.00
CA GLY A 475 -12.62 20.49 25.31
C GLY A 475 -11.77 19.26 25.66
N ILE A 476 -11.25 19.25 26.89
CA ILE A 476 -10.31 18.22 27.37
C ILE A 476 -11.06 17.12 28.12
N TYR A 477 -10.94 15.87 27.67
CA TYR A 477 -11.43 14.67 28.35
C TYR A 477 -10.24 13.87 28.88
N ASN A 478 -10.34 13.39 30.12
CA ASN A 478 -9.25 12.68 30.80
C ASN A 478 -9.57 11.19 30.90
N PHE A 479 -8.64 10.36 30.41
CA PHE A 479 -8.75 8.91 30.45
C PHE A 479 -7.68 8.32 31.36
N TYR A 480 -8.09 8.01 32.58
CA TYR A 480 -7.30 7.29 33.58
C TYR A 480 -8.16 6.31 34.35
N SER A 481 -7.57 5.21 34.81
CA SER A 481 -8.24 4.26 35.70
C SER A 481 -7.74 4.37 37.14
N THR A 482 -8.66 4.48 38.09
CA THR A 482 -8.38 4.34 39.53
C THR A 482 -8.44 2.89 40.02
N ASP A 483 -8.89 1.95 39.17
CA ASP A 483 -9.04 0.54 39.51
C ASP A 483 -8.45 -0.33 38.39
N GLN A 484 -7.29 -0.96 38.68
CA GLN A 484 -6.64 -1.84 37.72
C GLN A 484 -7.38 -3.18 37.50
N SER A 485 -8.44 -3.47 38.27
CA SER A 485 -9.06 -4.80 38.33
C SER A 485 -10.41 -4.97 37.62
N SER A 486 -11.05 -3.89 37.10
CA SER A 486 -12.48 -3.91 36.75
C SER A 486 -12.88 -3.61 35.29
N ILE A 487 -11.95 -3.49 34.33
CA ILE A 487 -12.28 -3.26 32.90
C ILE A 487 -11.82 -4.44 32.05
N GLY A 488 -12.72 -4.99 31.23
CA GLY A 488 -12.67 -6.32 30.59
C GLY A 488 -11.54 -6.60 29.58
N ASN A 489 -10.61 -5.69 29.37
CA ASN A 489 -9.36 -5.94 28.64
C ASN A 489 -8.25 -5.02 29.19
N PRO A 490 -7.17 -5.53 29.79
CA PRO A 490 -6.16 -4.67 30.41
C PRO A 490 -5.38 -3.80 29.41
N ARG A 491 -5.47 -4.07 28.10
CA ARG A 491 -4.62 -3.42 27.08
C ARG A 491 -5.23 -2.17 26.43
N TYR A 492 -6.55 -2.00 26.38
CA TYR A 492 -7.20 -0.84 25.74
C TYR A 492 -8.29 -0.26 26.64
N PHE A 493 -8.51 1.06 26.61
CA PHE A 493 -9.63 1.68 27.32
C PHE A 493 -10.98 1.30 26.72
N PHE A 494 -11.11 1.40 25.40
CA PHE A 494 -12.36 1.20 24.68
C PHE A 494 -12.22 0.10 23.64
N THR A 495 -13.17 -0.84 23.62
CA THR A 495 -13.25 -1.89 22.59
C THR A 495 -14.58 -1.75 21.83
N LEU A 496 -14.47 -1.41 20.56
CA LEU A 496 -15.54 -1.39 19.56
C LEU A 496 -15.61 -2.78 18.93
N ILE A 497 -16.60 -3.57 19.32
CA ILE A 497 -16.74 -4.96 18.88
C ILE A 497 -18.15 -5.23 18.34
N ASN A 498 -18.23 -5.88 17.18
CA ASN A 498 -19.48 -6.14 16.46
C ASN A 498 -20.28 -4.84 16.22
N GLN A 499 -19.60 -3.77 15.80
CA GLN A 499 -20.23 -2.53 15.37
C GLN A 499 -20.37 -2.52 13.85
N ASP A 500 -21.46 -1.94 13.34
CA ASP A 500 -21.66 -1.68 11.91
C ASP A 500 -22.26 -0.28 11.71
N ARG A 501 -21.67 0.52 10.82
CA ARG A 501 -22.05 1.93 10.59
C ARG A 501 -22.02 2.75 11.88
N PHE A 502 -20.83 2.77 12.49
CA PHE A 502 -20.58 3.39 13.78
C PHE A 502 -19.54 4.49 13.68
N GLU A 503 -19.81 5.63 14.32
CA GLU A 503 -18.94 6.81 14.26
C GLU A 503 -18.65 7.36 15.66
N ILE A 504 -17.38 7.69 15.93
CA ILE A 504 -16.96 8.56 17.02
C ILE A 504 -16.52 9.89 16.43
N ASP A 505 -17.23 10.96 16.79
CA ASP A 505 -17.04 12.32 16.30
C ASP A 505 -16.60 13.23 17.45
N GLY A 506 -15.33 13.63 17.43
CA GLY A 506 -14.69 14.38 18.50
C GLY A 506 -15.02 15.87 18.53
N GLN A 507 -15.42 16.47 17.40
CA GLN A 507 -15.68 17.90 17.27
C GLN A 507 -14.56 18.81 17.82
N GLY A 508 -13.30 18.41 17.62
CA GLY A 508 -12.11 19.11 18.12
C GLY A 508 -11.67 18.73 19.54
N ALA A 509 -12.35 17.78 20.20
CA ALA A 509 -12.00 17.35 21.56
C ALA A 509 -10.55 16.86 21.70
N THR A 510 -9.96 17.10 22.87
CA THR A 510 -8.63 16.60 23.24
C THR A 510 -8.75 15.48 24.27
N PHE A 511 -8.16 14.33 23.96
CA PHE A 511 -8.15 13.13 24.79
C PHE A 511 -6.79 13.00 25.48
N VAL A 512 -6.74 13.27 26.79
CA VAL A 512 -5.54 13.08 27.60
C VAL A 512 -5.55 11.68 28.21
N VAL A 513 -4.52 10.88 27.91
CA VAL A 513 -4.38 9.49 28.37
C VAL A 513 -3.24 9.38 29.40
N GLU A 514 -3.57 9.22 30.68
CA GLU A 514 -2.55 9.19 31.74
C GLU A 514 -1.93 7.78 31.94
N ASN A 515 -2.69 6.72 31.64
CA ASN A 515 -2.19 5.35 31.71
C ASN A 515 -1.40 4.98 30.45
N PHE A 516 -0.09 5.21 30.46
CA PHE A 516 0.82 4.89 29.34
C PHE A 516 0.89 3.40 28.95
N ASP A 517 0.34 2.49 29.74
CA ASP A 517 0.36 1.05 29.49
C ASP A 517 -0.86 0.54 28.71
N ARG A 518 -1.74 1.45 28.25
CA ARG A 518 -2.98 1.13 27.54
C ARG A 518 -3.12 1.88 26.21
N GLY A 519 -3.62 1.20 25.19
CA GLY A 519 -4.16 1.85 24.00
C GLY A 519 -5.50 2.53 24.30
N LEU A 520 -5.93 3.44 23.42
CA LEU A 520 -7.19 4.15 23.56
C LEU A 520 -8.35 3.35 22.98
N PHE A 521 -8.32 3.09 21.67
CA PHE A 521 -9.38 2.40 20.95
C PHE A 521 -8.91 1.07 20.37
N ARG A 522 -9.77 0.05 20.47
CA ARG A 522 -9.64 -1.22 19.77
C ARG A 522 -10.88 -1.48 18.95
N VAL A 523 -10.75 -1.64 17.63
CA VAL A 523 -11.80 -2.12 16.72
C VAL A 523 -11.60 -3.61 16.45
N LEU A 524 -12.65 -4.40 16.60
CA LEU A 524 -12.59 -5.86 16.46
C LEU A 524 -13.90 -6.37 15.83
N ASP A 525 -13.82 -7.27 14.85
CA ASP A 525 -15.00 -7.89 14.21
C ASP A 525 -16.11 -6.85 13.90
N SER A 526 -15.75 -5.71 13.29
CA SER A 526 -16.65 -4.57 13.05
C SER A 526 -16.49 -4.02 11.65
N SER A 527 -17.57 -3.54 11.05
CA SER A 527 -17.58 -2.98 9.69
C SER A 527 -18.01 -1.52 9.68
N ASN A 528 -17.52 -0.74 8.71
CA ASN A 528 -17.96 0.64 8.50
C ASN A 528 -17.85 1.51 9.77
N VAL A 529 -16.62 1.68 10.26
CA VAL A 529 -16.32 2.42 11.48
C VAL A 529 -15.53 3.70 11.15
N ILE A 530 -15.96 4.83 11.69
CA ILE A 530 -15.23 6.11 11.57
C ILE A 530 -14.83 6.61 12.96
N LEU A 531 -13.56 6.95 13.14
CA LEU A 531 -13.04 7.71 14.28
C LEU A 531 -12.54 9.05 13.74
N ARG A 532 -13.10 10.18 14.19
CA ARG A 532 -12.75 11.48 13.59
C ARG A 532 -12.71 12.67 14.53
N ASP A 533 -11.95 13.68 14.10
CA ASP A 533 -11.96 15.06 14.61
C ASP A 533 -11.67 15.17 16.12
N PHE A 534 -10.56 14.56 16.55
CA PHE A 534 -10.06 14.69 17.93
C PHE A 534 -8.53 14.61 18.01
N THR A 535 -7.99 15.08 19.12
CA THR A 535 -6.57 14.97 19.46
C THR A 535 -6.34 13.92 20.54
N ILE A 536 -5.24 13.17 20.47
CA ILE A 536 -4.78 12.23 21.51
C ILE A 536 -3.45 12.74 22.07
N ASP A 537 -3.32 12.81 23.40
CA ASP A 537 -2.04 13.04 24.05
C ASP A 537 -1.84 12.13 25.27
N TYR A 538 -0.77 11.34 25.24
CA TYR A 538 -0.34 10.55 26.39
C TYR A 538 0.51 11.41 27.31
N ALA A 539 -0.16 12.00 28.28
CA ALA A 539 0.41 13.01 29.15
C ALA A 539 -0.15 12.88 30.58
N GLU A 540 0.55 13.51 31.52
CA GLU A 540 0.05 13.70 32.88
C GLU A 540 -0.09 15.19 33.17
N LEU A 541 -1.04 15.53 34.05
CA LEU A 541 -1.24 16.88 34.54
C LEU A 541 -0.01 17.33 35.32
N TYR A 542 0.71 18.32 34.78
CA TYR A 542 1.92 18.87 35.38
C TYR A 542 1.61 20.04 36.31
N ARG A 543 0.66 20.90 35.91
CA ARG A 543 0.26 22.07 36.69
C ARG A 543 -1.17 22.48 36.40
N ASP A 544 -1.96 22.53 37.46
CA ASP A 544 -3.31 23.08 37.46
C ASP A 544 -3.30 24.58 37.16
N ALA A 545 -4.16 24.99 36.23
CA ALA A 545 -4.57 26.36 36.03
C ALA A 545 -5.88 26.66 36.78
N LEU A 546 -6.30 27.93 36.78
CA LEU A 546 -7.58 28.34 37.34
C LEU A 546 -8.76 27.84 36.50
N ASN A 547 -8.57 27.78 35.18
CA ASN A 547 -9.52 27.22 34.24
C ASN A 547 -8.92 25.92 33.68
N PRO A 548 -9.59 24.76 33.78
CA PRO A 548 -9.01 23.48 33.35
C PRO A 548 -8.59 23.43 31.87
N VAL A 549 -9.18 24.26 31.01
CA VAL A 549 -8.74 24.39 29.60
C VAL A 549 -7.30 24.91 29.46
N ASP A 550 -6.79 25.60 30.48
CA ASP A 550 -5.44 26.18 30.53
C ASP A 550 -4.44 25.28 31.30
N ASP A 551 -4.86 24.05 31.66
CA ASP A 551 -4.00 23.10 32.38
C ASP A 551 -2.76 22.76 31.55
N LEU A 552 -1.62 22.65 32.23
CA LEU A 552 -0.36 22.29 31.58
C LEU A 552 -0.10 20.80 31.74
N TYR A 553 0.07 20.13 30.61
CA TYR A 553 0.35 18.69 30.52
C TYR A 553 1.77 18.45 30.02
N ARG A 554 2.37 17.35 30.48
CA ARG A 554 3.71 16.91 30.03
C ARG A 554 3.68 15.46 29.58
N ALA A 555 4.51 15.11 28.60
CA ALA A 555 4.55 13.74 28.06
C ALA A 555 4.95 12.73 29.15
N ASN A 556 4.18 11.65 29.27
CA ASN A 556 4.43 10.56 30.24
C ASN A 556 5.04 9.29 29.60
N THR A 557 5.36 9.38 28.30
CA THR A 557 5.87 8.29 27.46
C THR A 557 7.36 8.43 27.14
N PHE A 558 8.01 9.56 27.46
CA PHE A 558 9.45 9.72 27.27
C PHE A 558 10.04 10.70 28.28
N SER A 559 11.36 10.79 28.29
CA SER A 559 12.14 11.83 28.97
C SER A 559 13.08 12.51 27.97
N GLN A 560 13.08 13.84 27.92
CA GLN A 560 13.99 14.63 27.08
C GLN A 560 14.88 15.58 27.89
N GLY A 561 16.04 15.96 27.35
CA GLY A 561 16.98 16.84 28.04
C GLY A 561 18.37 16.87 27.41
N ASN A 562 19.35 17.43 28.14
CA ASN A 562 20.72 17.60 27.63
C ASN A 562 21.70 16.67 28.34
N ILE A 563 22.69 16.18 27.58
CA ILE A 563 23.85 15.48 28.12
C ILE A 563 24.83 16.50 28.68
N VAL A 564 25.03 16.53 30.00
CA VAL A 564 25.89 17.53 30.65
C VAL A 564 27.33 17.05 30.84
N SER A 565 27.56 15.74 30.92
CA SER A 565 28.91 15.15 30.97
C SER A 565 28.90 13.70 30.53
N VAL A 566 30.00 13.22 29.97
CA VAL A 566 30.18 11.86 29.46
C VAL A 566 31.27 11.11 30.21
N ASP A 567 31.13 9.79 30.33
CA ASP A 567 32.14 8.84 30.78
C ASP A 567 32.15 7.63 29.83
N GLU A 568 32.97 7.74 28.78
CA GLU A 568 33.12 6.71 27.75
C GLU A 568 33.62 5.37 28.34
N SER A 569 34.43 5.41 29.41
CA SER A 569 35.00 4.20 30.01
C SER A 569 33.95 3.31 30.67
N SER A 570 32.91 3.91 31.23
CA SER A 570 31.75 3.21 31.80
C SER A 570 30.54 3.17 30.85
N LYS A 571 30.70 3.67 29.61
CA LYS A 571 29.61 3.88 28.63
C LYS A 571 28.39 4.55 29.27
N SER A 572 28.63 5.63 30.00
CA SER A 572 27.58 6.36 30.70
C SER A 572 27.69 7.86 30.49
N PHE A 573 26.58 8.57 30.73
CA PHE A 573 26.54 10.02 30.69
C PHE A 573 25.57 10.56 31.72
N VAL A 574 25.74 11.83 32.08
CA VAL A 574 24.80 12.55 32.96
C VAL A 574 23.80 13.30 32.09
N PHE A 575 22.54 12.96 32.26
CA PHE A 575 21.38 13.51 31.58
C PHE A 575 20.64 14.48 32.50
N GLU A 576 20.51 15.74 32.07
CA GLU A 576 19.72 16.76 32.76
C GLU A 576 18.36 16.91 32.08
N VAL A 577 17.29 16.52 32.77
CA VAL A 577 15.92 16.40 32.24
C VAL A 577 15.23 17.77 32.17
N ASP A 578 14.53 18.01 31.05
CA ASP A 578 13.59 19.13 30.91
C ASP A 578 12.22 18.78 31.52
N SER A 579 12.11 18.96 32.83
CA SER A 579 10.91 18.62 33.60
C SER A 579 9.63 19.36 33.20
N GLY A 580 9.72 20.41 32.37
CA GLY A 580 8.57 21.17 31.89
C GLY A 580 7.84 20.52 30.72
N ALA A 581 8.53 19.70 29.93
CA ALA A 581 7.98 19.05 28.75
C ALA A 581 7.68 17.55 28.96
N THR A 582 8.31 16.93 29.95
CA THR A 582 8.47 15.47 30.03
C THR A 582 8.55 14.99 31.48
N ILE A 583 8.27 13.71 31.72
CA ILE A 583 8.52 13.08 33.03
C ILE A 583 10.00 12.78 33.27
N GLU A 584 10.40 12.67 34.53
CA GLU A 584 11.73 12.19 34.91
C GLU A 584 11.84 10.66 34.72
N PRO A 585 12.99 10.14 34.25
CA PRO A 585 13.13 8.71 34.01
C PRO A 585 13.22 7.92 35.33
N ASP A 586 12.57 6.78 35.35
CA ASP A 586 12.51 5.85 36.48
C ASP A 586 12.69 4.39 36.04
N ASP A 587 12.50 3.44 36.96
CA ASP A 587 12.66 2.01 36.67
C ASP A 587 11.71 1.52 35.56
N THR A 588 10.57 2.17 35.33
CA THR A 588 9.62 1.75 34.29
C THR A 588 10.12 1.99 32.87
N PHE A 589 11.20 2.77 32.71
CA PHE A 589 11.90 2.93 31.43
C PHE A 589 12.79 1.73 31.11
N VAL A 590 13.21 0.94 32.10
CA VAL A 590 14.16 -0.18 31.95
C VAL A 590 13.64 -1.53 32.42
N SER A 591 12.57 -1.55 33.23
CA SER A 591 12.05 -2.79 33.82
C SER A 591 11.19 -3.55 32.81
N GLY A 592 11.61 -4.77 32.47
CA GLY A 592 10.84 -5.74 31.67
C GLY A 592 9.62 -6.34 32.39
N ASN A 593 9.05 -5.64 33.37
CA ASN A 593 7.88 -6.07 34.15
C ASN A 593 6.54 -5.76 33.46
N VAL A 594 6.57 -5.06 32.33
CA VAL A 594 5.45 -4.88 31.41
C VAL A 594 5.88 -5.51 30.09
N ASP A 595 5.03 -6.35 29.48
CA ASP A 595 5.34 -7.08 28.23
C ASP A 595 6.02 -6.16 27.19
N GLY A 596 7.31 -6.40 26.92
CA GLY A 596 8.00 -5.80 25.77
C GLY A 596 8.52 -4.36 25.93
N VAL A 597 8.73 -3.83 27.15
CA VAL A 597 9.40 -2.52 27.31
C VAL A 597 10.83 -2.60 26.77
N GLN A 598 11.09 -1.84 25.69
CA GLN A 598 12.40 -1.66 25.09
C GLN A 598 12.96 -0.29 25.48
N ALA A 599 13.99 -0.31 26.32
CA ALA A 599 14.63 0.89 26.86
C ALA A 599 15.70 1.38 25.90
N TRP A 600 15.38 2.29 24.98
CA TRP A 600 16.40 2.97 24.20
C TRP A 600 16.14 4.46 24.07
N GLY A 601 17.19 5.18 23.76
CA GLY A 601 17.11 6.61 23.49
C GLY A 601 17.88 7.03 22.25
N PHE A 602 17.75 8.31 21.93
CA PHE A 602 18.21 8.91 20.68
C PHE A 602 19.00 10.18 20.96
N LEU A 603 20.09 10.35 20.24
CA LEU A 603 20.74 11.65 20.13
C LEU A 603 20.02 12.47 19.07
N LEU A 604 19.72 13.72 19.41
CA LEU A 604 19.11 14.67 18.48
C LEU A 604 20.13 15.74 18.07
N GLU A 605 19.96 16.27 16.86
CA GLU A 605 20.78 17.36 16.37
C GLU A 605 20.36 18.69 17.00
N GLY A 606 21.33 19.45 17.54
CA GLY A 606 21.07 20.56 18.45
C GLY A 606 20.25 21.74 17.89
N ASP A 607 20.34 21.99 16.59
CA ASP A 607 19.76 23.19 15.95
C ASP A 607 18.59 22.90 14.97
N THR A 608 18.26 21.62 14.75
CA THR A 608 17.30 21.21 13.69
C THR A 608 16.00 20.58 14.24
N GLY A 609 15.74 20.70 15.54
CA GLY A 609 14.51 20.22 16.17
C GLY A 609 14.58 18.74 16.58
N SER A 610 13.69 17.91 16.02
CA SER A 610 13.45 16.52 16.42
C SER A 610 14.23 15.47 15.60
N ARG A 611 15.08 15.92 14.66
CA ARG A 611 15.91 15.05 13.82
C ARG A 611 17.02 14.38 14.63
N LEU A 612 17.28 13.11 14.37
CA LEU A 612 18.38 12.38 14.98
C LEU A 612 19.74 12.97 14.55
N LYS A 613 20.74 12.90 15.44
CA LYS A 613 22.10 13.42 15.21
C LYS A 613 22.75 12.68 14.03
N TYR A 614 23.37 13.44 13.12
CA TYR A 614 24.08 12.87 11.97
C TYR A 614 25.14 11.86 12.40
N ASN A 615 25.24 10.73 11.69
CA ASN A 615 26.17 9.64 11.96
C ASN A 615 26.06 9.06 13.40
N SER A 616 24.99 9.35 14.14
CA SER A 616 24.74 8.66 15.40
C SER A 616 24.28 7.23 15.16
N ARG A 617 24.25 6.41 16.21
CA ARG A 617 23.42 5.21 16.16
C ARG A 617 21.95 5.64 15.99
N TRP A 618 21.20 4.83 15.27
CA TRP A 618 19.74 4.91 15.17
C TRP A 618 19.04 4.69 16.52
N HIS A 619 19.67 3.99 17.47
CA HIS A 619 19.25 3.97 18.88
C HIS A 619 20.41 3.58 19.82
N TYR A 620 20.25 3.91 21.10
CA TYR A 620 21.16 3.52 22.19
C TYR A 620 20.38 2.76 23.25
N ARG A 621 20.67 1.47 23.45
CA ARG A 621 19.94 0.67 24.44
C ARG A 621 20.40 1.07 25.84
N THR A 622 19.47 1.50 26.67
CA THR A 622 19.71 1.85 28.07
C THR A 622 19.86 0.58 28.89
N THR A 623 20.95 0.50 29.66
CA THR A 623 21.30 -0.65 30.49
C THR A 623 21.11 -0.36 31.98
N ALA A 624 21.21 0.90 32.40
CA ALA A 624 20.94 1.33 33.77
C ALA A 624 20.56 2.82 33.84
N ILE A 625 19.77 3.17 34.86
CA ILE A 625 19.39 4.53 35.21
C ILE A 625 19.67 4.73 36.70
N GLU A 626 20.40 5.79 37.06
CA GLU A 626 20.70 6.16 38.44
C GLU A 626 20.34 7.63 38.67
N SER A 627 19.44 7.93 39.60
CA SER A 627 19.14 9.32 39.98
C SER A 627 20.31 9.94 40.75
N LEU A 628 20.76 11.11 40.30
CA LEU A 628 21.79 11.92 40.96
C LEU A 628 21.18 13.13 41.72
N GLY A 629 19.85 13.25 41.71
CA GLY A 629 19.12 14.41 42.24
C GLY A 629 19.17 15.63 41.34
N ASN A 630 18.40 16.68 41.68
CA ASN A 630 18.32 17.94 40.92
C ASN A 630 18.03 17.75 39.41
N ARG A 631 17.15 16.81 39.06
CA ARG A 631 16.77 16.45 37.67
C ARG A 631 17.92 15.88 36.84
N ARG A 632 18.96 15.36 37.49
CA ARG A 632 20.09 14.71 36.83
C ARG A 632 20.09 13.21 37.05
N TYR A 633 20.40 12.49 35.98
CA TYR A 633 20.42 11.03 35.94
C TYR A 633 21.70 10.57 35.28
N ARG A 634 22.34 9.54 35.83
CA ARG A 634 23.33 8.79 35.09
C ARG A 634 22.62 7.73 34.26
N ILE A 635 22.80 7.81 32.95
CA ILE A 635 22.28 6.85 31.98
C ILE A 635 23.46 6.03 31.47
N SER A 636 23.38 4.71 31.58
CA SER A 636 24.34 3.77 31.01
C SER A 636 23.77 3.13 29.75
N VAL A 637 24.59 2.97 28.72
CA VAL A 637 24.17 2.45 27.40
C VAL A 637 25.07 1.32 26.91
N ASP A 638 24.57 0.51 25.98
CA ASP A 638 25.31 -0.61 25.38
C ASP A 638 26.41 -0.16 24.39
N ASP A 639 26.18 0.97 23.72
CA ASP A 639 27.06 1.60 22.75
C ASP A 639 27.26 3.09 23.07
N PHE A 640 28.47 3.63 22.84
CA PHE A 640 28.82 5.02 23.14
C PHE A 640 29.21 5.85 21.91
N THR A 641 28.92 5.36 20.70
CA THR A 641 29.31 5.98 19.43
C THR A 641 28.70 7.38 19.31
N ASN A 642 29.55 8.39 19.11
CA ASN A 642 29.18 9.79 18.85
C ASN A 642 28.33 10.48 19.93
N ILE A 643 28.37 9.98 21.18
CA ILE A 643 27.78 10.64 22.35
C ILE A 643 28.76 11.68 22.91
N GLU A 644 28.31 12.93 23.05
CA GLU A 644 29.13 14.05 23.53
C GLU A 644 28.39 14.89 24.59
N SER A 645 29.16 15.59 25.41
CA SER A 645 28.60 16.64 26.29
C SER A 645 28.04 17.77 25.42
N GLY A 646 26.83 18.21 25.73
CA GLY A 646 26.07 19.21 24.97
C GLY A 646 25.02 18.61 24.02
N ASP A 647 25.04 17.31 23.79
CA ASP A 647 24.03 16.65 22.95
C ASP A 647 22.64 16.72 23.58
N ARG A 648 21.61 16.83 22.73
CA ARG A 648 20.22 16.58 23.11
C ARG A 648 19.96 15.09 23.11
N TYR A 649 19.23 14.61 24.12
CA TYR A 649 18.89 13.20 24.26
C TYR A 649 17.41 13.02 24.61
N VAL A 650 16.79 12.01 24.00
CA VAL A 650 15.45 11.54 24.37
C VAL A 650 15.51 10.07 24.72
N LEU A 651 14.94 9.71 25.86
CA LEU A 651 14.81 8.35 26.36
C LEU A 651 13.34 7.93 26.28
N GLN A 652 13.04 6.82 25.61
CA GLN A 652 11.66 6.35 25.43
C GLN A 652 11.19 5.46 26.57
N ARG A 653 9.88 5.53 26.85
CA ARG A 653 9.10 4.59 27.66
C ARG A 653 8.13 3.87 26.73
N ARG A 654 8.62 2.81 26.08
CA ARG A 654 7.88 2.09 25.01
C ARG A 654 7.06 0.92 25.54
N THR A 655 5.88 0.69 24.97
CA THR A 655 5.07 -0.54 25.11
C THR A 655 4.69 -1.11 23.73
N ASN A 656 4.02 -2.27 23.70
CA ASN A 656 3.59 -2.95 22.46
C ASN A 656 2.09 -2.75 22.14
N VAL A 657 1.47 -1.67 22.64
CA VAL A 657 0.04 -1.41 22.41
C VAL A 657 -0.13 -0.02 21.79
N GLY A 658 -0.52 0.01 20.52
CA GLY A 658 -0.79 1.25 19.80
C GLY A 658 -1.98 2.02 20.38
N ALA A 659 -2.05 3.33 20.10
CA ALA A 659 -3.16 4.17 20.55
C ALA A 659 -4.50 3.71 19.93
N ILE A 660 -4.48 3.36 18.65
CA ILE A 660 -5.61 2.76 17.93
C ILE A 660 -5.21 1.39 17.39
N GLY A 661 -6.03 0.38 17.64
CA GLY A 661 -5.81 -0.98 17.16
C GLY A 661 -7.01 -1.51 16.36
N VAL A 662 -6.79 -1.99 15.14
CA VAL A 662 -7.83 -2.55 14.25
C VAL A 662 -7.51 -4.01 13.97
N PHE A 663 -8.34 -4.92 14.45
CA PHE A 663 -7.98 -6.34 14.49
C PHE A 663 -9.10 -7.22 13.94
N ALA A 664 -8.70 -8.37 13.37
CA ALA A 664 -9.50 -9.57 13.12
C ALA A 664 -10.95 -9.32 12.70
N GLY A 665 -11.23 -9.51 11.41
CA GLY A 665 -12.59 -9.37 10.87
C GLY A 665 -13.11 -7.93 10.83
N ALA A 666 -12.27 -6.94 11.18
CA ALA A 666 -12.61 -5.54 11.01
C ALA A 666 -12.39 -5.08 9.56
N GLU A 667 -13.37 -4.39 8.99
CA GLU A 667 -13.35 -3.95 7.59
C GLU A 667 -13.92 -2.52 7.44
N HIS A 668 -13.37 -1.72 6.51
CA HIS A 668 -13.77 -0.33 6.30
C HIS A 668 -13.71 0.52 7.57
N VAL A 669 -12.51 0.65 8.13
CA VAL A 669 -12.25 1.46 9.33
C VAL A 669 -11.45 2.69 8.95
N SER A 670 -12.00 3.88 9.18
CA SER A 670 -11.35 5.14 8.85
C SER A 670 -11.03 5.98 10.09
N VAL A 671 -9.79 6.46 10.15
CA VAL A 671 -9.33 7.47 11.11
C VAL A 671 -9.14 8.77 10.33
N ILE A 672 -9.90 9.81 10.66
CA ILE A 672 -10.03 11.03 9.84
C ILE A 672 -9.82 12.27 10.72
N ASP A 673 -8.93 13.18 10.35
CA ASP A 673 -8.68 14.42 11.10
C ASP A 673 -8.31 14.16 12.59
N VAL A 674 -7.51 13.13 12.86
CA VAL A 674 -7.03 12.79 14.21
C VAL A 674 -5.56 13.12 14.37
N THR A 675 -5.21 13.89 15.39
CA THR A 675 -3.80 14.21 15.70
C THR A 675 -3.36 13.52 16.99
N ILE A 676 -2.18 12.91 17.01
CA ILE A 676 -1.57 12.35 18.21
C ILE A 676 -0.24 13.03 18.52
N TYR A 677 -0.11 13.56 19.75
CA TYR A 677 1.10 14.23 20.21
C TYR A 677 2.04 13.31 20.98
N SER A 678 1.51 12.22 21.55
CA SER A 678 2.34 11.22 22.19
C SER A 678 1.68 9.86 22.25
N SER A 679 2.49 8.80 22.24
CA SER A 679 2.05 7.41 22.45
C SER A 679 3.23 6.59 22.97
N PRO A 680 3.00 5.66 23.92
CA PRO A 680 4.01 4.67 24.34
C PRO A 680 4.36 3.69 23.21
N SER A 681 3.59 3.65 22.13
CA SER A 681 3.75 2.72 21.02
C SER A 681 3.35 3.40 19.72
N ALA A 682 2.68 2.68 18.82
CA ALA A 682 2.25 3.19 17.54
C ALA A 682 1.05 4.16 17.63
N PHE A 683 0.83 4.94 16.57
CA PHE A 683 -0.43 5.69 16.42
C PHE A 683 -1.56 4.70 16.07
N LEU A 684 -1.39 3.94 14.99
CA LEU A 684 -2.35 2.96 14.54
C LEU A 684 -1.68 1.61 14.23
N THR A 685 -2.22 0.55 14.80
CA THR A 685 -1.86 -0.84 14.46
C THR A 685 -3.05 -1.55 13.85
N ALA A 686 -2.85 -2.28 12.75
CA ALA A 686 -3.88 -3.10 12.14
C ALA A 686 -3.36 -4.51 11.85
N LYS A 687 -4.21 -5.50 12.06
CA LYS A 687 -3.87 -6.89 11.80
C LYS A 687 -5.08 -7.72 11.41
N GLU A 688 -4.93 -8.49 10.34
CA GLU A 688 -5.99 -9.38 9.80
C GLU A 688 -7.32 -8.65 9.60
N ALA A 689 -7.21 -7.40 9.14
CA ALA A 689 -8.30 -6.50 8.79
C ALA A 689 -8.25 -6.20 7.28
N ALA A 690 -9.25 -5.50 6.78
CA ALA A 690 -9.27 -4.98 5.41
C ALA A 690 -9.75 -3.52 5.38
N TYR A 691 -9.36 -2.78 4.34
CA TYR A 691 -9.87 -1.43 4.09
C TYR A 691 -9.69 -0.45 5.25
N VAL A 692 -8.50 -0.44 5.87
CA VAL A 692 -8.17 0.49 6.96
C VAL A 692 -7.60 1.78 6.38
N ASN A 693 -8.03 2.94 6.89
CA ASN A 693 -7.76 4.25 6.28
C ASN A 693 -7.28 5.26 7.34
N VAL A 694 -6.29 6.08 6.98
CA VAL A 694 -5.73 7.17 7.78
C VAL A 694 -5.72 8.42 6.89
N ILE A 695 -6.60 9.38 7.19
CA ILE A 695 -6.88 10.51 6.31
C ILE A 695 -6.70 11.80 7.11
N ARG A 696 -5.83 12.71 6.64
CA ARG A 696 -5.50 13.97 7.33
C ARG A 696 -5.22 13.80 8.83
N SER A 697 -4.61 12.68 9.19
CA SER A 697 -4.42 12.27 10.58
C SER A 697 -2.93 12.15 10.88
N ASN A 698 -2.48 12.74 11.97
CA ASN A 698 -1.09 13.12 12.14
C ASN A 698 -0.49 12.59 13.43
N ALA A 699 0.79 12.24 13.41
CA ALA A 699 1.62 12.11 14.60
C ALA A 699 2.60 13.28 14.63
N GLU A 700 2.41 14.23 15.55
CA GLU A 700 3.13 15.50 15.55
C GLU A 700 3.87 15.75 16.86
N VAL A 701 4.92 16.56 16.78
CA VAL A 701 5.67 17.00 17.95
C VAL A 701 4.99 18.24 18.52
N LEU A 702 4.44 18.11 19.73
CA LEU A 702 3.87 19.26 20.44
C LEU A 702 4.97 20.26 20.84
N ASP A 703 4.67 21.56 20.78
CA ASP A 703 5.58 22.63 21.18
C ASP A 703 6.22 22.37 22.55
N GLY A 704 7.56 22.50 22.60
CA GLY A 704 8.36 22.21 23.79
C GLY A 704 8.79 20.74 23.91
N ARG A 705 8.22 19.82 23.13
CA ARG A 705 8.67 18.42 23.04
C ARG A 705 9.60 18.22 21.84
N TRP A 706 10.35 17.12 21.83
CA TRP A 706 11.26 16.76 20.73
C TRP A 706 10.89 15.42 20.05
N ARG A 707 9.81 14.77 20.48
CA ARG A 707 9.31 13.50 19.93
C ARG A 707 7.79 13.46 20.02
N SER A 708 7.19 12.71 19.11
CA SER A 708 5.77 12.40 19.11
C SER A 708 5.54 11.05 19.82
N ILE A 709 5.58 9.95 19.07
CA ILE A 709 5.25 8.59 19.48
C ILE A 709 6.48 7.68 19.56
N ASN A 710 6.37 6.57 20.29
CA ASN A 710 7.52 5.73 20.60
C ASN A 710 7.75 4.52 19.70
N ALA A 711 6.82 4.18 18.83
CA ALA A 711 6.99 3.14 17.82
C ALA A 711 6.57 3.67 16.44
N ASP A 712 6.02 2.78 15.62
CA ASP A 712 5.58 3.01 14.25
C ASP A 712 4.40 3.98 14.18
N ALA A 713 4.25 4.80 13.13
CA ALA A 713 3.00 5.56 12.99
C ALA A 713 1.86 4.64 12.56
N VAL A 714 2.02 3.95 11.43
CA VAL A 714 1.00 3.05 10.86
C VAL A 714 1.62 1.67 10.65
N HIS A 715 1.13 0.67 11.40
CA HIS A 715 1.67 -0.69 11.39
C HIS A 715 0.63 -1.68 10.90
N GLY A 716 0.87 -2.35 9.77
CA GLY A 716 -0.04 -3.31 9.15
C GLY A 716 0.54 -4.71 9.07
N GLN A 717 -0.12 -5.67 9.71
CA GLN A 717 0.27 -7.08 9.70
C GLN A 717 -0.81 -7.98 9.07
N SER A 718 -0.47 -8.66 7.97
CA SER A 718 -1.33 -9.65 7.30
C SER A 718 -2.73 -9.10 6.98
N LEU A 719 -2.81 -7.86 6.51
CA LEU A 719 -4.06 -7.24 6.07
C LEU A 719 -4.53 -7.88 4.78
N ARG A 720 -5.84 -8.10 4.61
CA ARG A 720 -6.37 -8.64 3.33
C ARG A 720 -6.35 -7.61 2.22
N THR A 721 -6.68 -6.38 2.60
CA THR A 721 -6.55 -5.18 1.77
C THR A 721 -5.85 -4.14 2.62
N GLY A 722 -4.79 -3.55 2.08
CA GLY A 722 -3.80 -2.73 2.77
C GLY A 722 -4.34 -1.39 3.24
N PHE A 723 -3.47 -0.52 3.75
CA PHE A 723 -3.86 0.82 4.20
C PHE A 723 -4.12 1.79 3.04
N TRP A 724 -5.04 2.72 3.28
CA TRP A 724 -5.12 4.00 2.57
C TRP A 724 -4.63 5.11 3.49
N VAL A 725 -3.50 5.75 3.16
CA VAL A 725 -2.94 6.89 3.89
C VAL A 725 -2.97 8.11 2.99
N GLU A 726 -3.64 9.17 3.41
CA GLU A 726 -3.86 10.37 2.61
C GLU A 726 -3.63 11.64 3.42
N ASP A 727 -2.85 12.56 2.85
CA ASP A 727 -2.63 13.94 3.35
C ASP A 727 -2.30 14.00 4.85
N SER A 728 -1.53 13.01 5.32
CA SER A 728 -1.21 12.78 6.72
C SER A 728 0.27 13.08 7.00
N SER A 729 0.58 13.57 8.19
CA SER A 729 1.94 13.93 8.61
C SER A 729 2.39 13.12 9.82
N PHE A 730 3.59 12.55 9.74
CA PHE A 730 4.20 11.78 10.83
C PHE A 730 5.63 12.28 11.05
N ASP A 731 5.82 12.96 12.18
CA ASP A 731 7.11 13.55 12.55
C ASP A 731 7.66 12.93 13.83
N ALA A 732 8.97 12.71 13.86
CA ALA A 732 9.73 12.31 15.04
C ALA A 732 9.22 11.03 15.72
N VAL A 733 8.85 10.03 14.90
CA VAL A 733 8.32 8.74 15.36
C VAL A 733 9.43 7.77 15.77
N GLY A 734 9.16 6.98 16.80
CA GLY A 734 10.08 6.12 17.53
C GLY A 734 10.68 4.93 16.80
N ASP A 735 10.11 4.54 15.67
CA ASP A 735 10.57 3.42 14.87
C ASP A 735 10.51 3.75 13.37
N ASP A 736 9.98 2.85 12.55
CA ASP A 736 9.58 3.11 11.17
C ASP A 736 8.39 4.07 11.15
N VAL A 737 8.18 4.87 10.10
CA VAL A 737 6.92 5.62 10.02
C VAL A 737 5.78 4.68 9.67
N MET A 738 5.99 3.81 8.69
CA MET A 738 4.99 2.83 8.28
C MET A 738 5.63 1.47 7.96
N ASN A 739 4.94 0.39 8.32
CA ASN A 739 5.44 -0.97 8.14
C ASN A 739 4.31 -1.93 7.72
N PHE A 740 4.42 -2.52 6.53
CA PHE A 740 3.37 -3.35 5.91
C PHE A 740 3.93 -4.71 5.51
N TYR A 741 3.44 -5.78 6.14
CA TYR A 741 3.96 -7.13 5.89
C TYR A 741 3.00 -8.22 6.31
N THR A 742 3.24 -9.44 5.85
CA THR A 742 2.60 -10.64 6.38
C THR A 742 3.60 -11.44 7.23
N VAL A 743 3.14 -12.14 8.27
CA VAL A 743 3.99 -13.04 9.06
C VAL A 743 4.02 -14.43 8.45
N PRO A 744 5.16 -15.16 8.51
CA PRO A 744 5.20 -16.53 8.08
C PRO A 744 4.62 -17.48 9.14
N SER A 745 4.21 -18.63 8.66
CA SER A 745 4.06 -19.82 9.46
C SER A 745 5.22 -20.80 9.26
N VAL A 746 5.52 -21.62 10.26
CA VAL A 746 6.41 -22.79 10.14
C VAL A 746 5.60 -24.08 10.17
N ILE A 747 6.17 -25.13 9.59
CA ILE A 747 5.51 -26.43 9.45
C ILE A 747 5.82 -27.30 10.67
N VAL A 748 4.80 -27.58 11.49
CA VAL A 748 4.92 -28.41 12.71
C VAL A 748 4.46 -29.85 12.50
N GLY A 749 3.81 -30.16 11.38
CA GLY A 749 3.35 -31.50 11.06
C GLY A 749 2.98 -31.66 9.59
N LYS A 750 2.97 -32.91 9.13
CA LYS A 750 2.51 -33.28 7.79
C LYS A 750 1.72 -34.59 7.86
N PRO A 751 0.43 -34.53 8.21
CA PRO A 751 -0.38 -35.74 8.41
C PRO A 751 -0.52 -36.58 7.12
N VAL A 752 -0.62 -35.94 5.96
CA VAL A 752 -0.69 -36.59 4.64
C VAL A 752 0.07 -35.78 3.58
N THR A 753 0.20 -36.32 2.36
CA THR A 753 1.05 -35.76 1.31
C THR A 753 0.75 -34.30 0.95
N ASN A 754 -0.53 -33.91 0.91
CA ASN A 754 -1.01 -32.57 0.55
C ASN A 754 -1.58 -31.78 1.73
N THR A 755 -1.35 -32.22 2.97
CA THR A 755 -1.85 -31.52 4.16
C THR A 755 -0.72 -31.32 5.14
N ILE A 756 -0.53 -30.09 5.57
CA ILE A 756 0.44 -29.74 6.62
C ILE A 756 -0.28 -29.12 7.81
N THR A 757 0.37 -29.18 8.96
CA THR A 757 -0.01 -28.44 10.15
C THR A 757 0.99 -27.31 10.32
N VAL A 758 0.48 -26.08 10.40
CA VAL A 758 1.29 -24.86 10.53
C VAL A 758 1.10 -24.17 11.87
N ALA A 759 2.10 -23.40 12.29
CA ALA A 759 2.03 -22.45 13.40
C ALA A 759 2.69 -21.13 12.99
N ALA A 760 2.05 -19.99 13.30
CA ALA A 760 2.63 -18.68 13.03
C ALA A 760 3.89 -18.43 13.86
N VAL A 761 4.89 -17.77 13.28
CA VAL A 761 6.17 -17.44 13.93
C VAL A 761 6.40 -15.95 13.92
N ASN A 762 6.86 -15.43 15.06
CA ASN A 762 7.40 -14.08 15.15
C ASN A 762 8.78 -14.16 15.83
N VAL A 763 9.83 -13.84 15.07
CA VAL A 763 11.23 -13.95 15.50
C VAL A 763 11.61 -15.38 15.89
N ASP A 764 11.63 -15.66 17.19
CA ASP A 764 12.10 -16.88 17.83
C ASP A 764 10.99 -17.56 18.63
N VAL A 765 9.78 -17.00 18.61
CA VAL A 765 8.66 -17.48 19.40
C VAL A 765 7.51 -17.82 18.47
N LEU A 766 6.88 -18.97 18.72
CA LEU A 766 5.60 -19.30 18.10
C LEU A 766 4.56 -18.31 18.61
N ALA A 767 3.97 -17.54 17.69
CA ALA A 767 3.12 -16.43 18.04
C ALA A 767 1.87 -16.92 18.81
N GLY A 768 1.51 -16.17 19.86
CA GLY A 768 0.43 -16.56 20.76
C GLY A 768 -0.94 -16.16 20.26
N VAL A 769 -1.65 -17.13 19.68
CA VAL A 769 -3.07 -17.16 19.24
C VAL A 769 -3.49 -16.27 18.05
N SER A 770 -4.11 -16.94 17.06
CA SER A 770 -4.92 -16.46 15.92
C SER A 770 -4.27 -15.63 14.80
N GLU A 771 -2.94 -15.60 14.65
CA GLU A 771 -2.30 -14.49 13.93
C GLU A 771 -2.07 -14.64 12.41
N GLN A 772 -2.50 -15.77 11.82
CA GLN A 772 -2.66 -15.86 10.37
C GLN A 772 -3.97 -16.59 10.07
N LEU A 773 -4.99 -15.84 9.66
CA LEU A 773 -6.28 -16.36 9.23
C LEU A 773 -6.21 -16.86 7.79
N TRP A 774 -5.79 -18.10 7.59
CA TRP A 774 -5.88 -18.79 6.30
C TRP A 774 -7.34 -19.04 5.89
N ARG A 775 -7.63 -18.88 4.61
CA ARG A 775 -8.93 -19.08 3.96
C ARG A 775 -8.77 -20.05 2.79
N VAL A 776 -9.83 -20.77 2.45
CA VAL A 776 -9.87 -21.53 1.18
C VAL A 776 -9.71 -20.54 0.02
N GLY A 777 -8.87 -20.89 -0.95
CA GLY A 777 -8.48 -20.04 -2.08
C GLY A 777 -7.16 -19.29 -1.89
N ASP A 778 -6.68 -19.14 -0.65
CA ASP A 778 -5.42 -18.43 -0.38
C ASP A 778 -4.23 -19.09 -1.08
N LEU A 779 -3.34 -18.27 -1.62
CA LEU A 779 -2.06 -18.68 -2.19
C LEU A 779 -1.00 -18.74 -1.08
N ALA A 780 -0.47 -19.94 -0.81
CA ALA A 780 0.66 -20.14 0.07
C ALA A 780 1.97 -20.11 -0.73
N THR A 781 2.95 -19.33 -0.27
CA THR A 781 4.31 -19.32 -0.80
C THR A 781 5.26 -19.96 0.20
N PHE A 782 5.96 -21.02 -0.23
CA PHE A 782 6.94 -21.73 0.58
C PHE A 782 8.33 -21.17 0.26
N VAL A 783 9.02 -20.68 1.28
CA VAL A 783 10.32 -20.02 1.15
C VAL A 783 11.38 -20.76 1.94
N ASP A 784 12.54 -20.94 1.32
CA ASP A 784 13.79 -21.30 1.99
C ASP A 784 14.47 -20.02 2.49
N PRO A 785 14.44 -19.72 3.79
CA PRO A 785 15.04 -18.49 4.32
C PRO A 785 16.57 -18.52 4.28
N THR A 786 17.21 -19.69 4.27
CA THR A 786 18.68 -19.81 4.20
C THR A 786 19.19 -19.43 2.83
N GLU A 787 18.48 -19.87 1.78
CA GLU A 787 18.83 -19.55 0.41
C GLU A 787 18.20 -18.23 -0.06
N GLY A 788 17.13 -17.77 0.59
CA GLY A 788 16.32 -16.63 0.16
C GLY A 788 15.53 -16.93 -1.10
N LYS A 789 15.07 -18.18 -1.27
CA LYS A 789 14.49 -18.70 -2.51
C LYS A 789 13.05 -19.17 -2.28
N THR A 790 12.17 -18.90 -3.23
CA THR A 790 10.85 -19.55 -3.32
C THR A 790 11.03 -21.02 -3.72
N LEU A 791 10.58 -21.94 -2.87
CA LEU A 791 10.57 -23.37 -3.16
C LEU A 791 9.46 -23.71 -4.14
N TYR A 792 8.24 -23.29 -3.84
CA TYR A 792 7.06 -23.39 -4.71
C TYR A 792 5.87 -22.66 -4.06
N GLN A 793 4.77 -22.61 -4.79
CA GLN A 793 3.50 -22.07 -4.32
C GLN A 793 2.41 -23.16 -4.38
N SER A 794 1.33 -22.99 -3.61
CA SER A 794 0.17 -23.89 -3.65
C SER A 794 -1.08 -23.24 -3.07
N ARG A 795 -2.27 -23.59 -3.58
CA ARG A 795 -3.54 -23.05 -3.09
C ARG A 795 -4.13 -23.87 -1.96
N VAL A 796 -4.65 -23.19 -0.96
CA VAL A 796 -5.37 -23.79 0.16
C VAL A 796 -6.78 -24.20 -0.29
N VAL A 797 -7.09 -25.50 -0.21
CA VAL A 797 -8.42 -26.05 -0.55
C VAL A 797 -9.25 -26.44 0.67
N ALA A 798 -8.61 -26.59 1.84
CA ALA A 798 -9.31 -26.74 3.11
C ALA A 798 -8.48 -26.18 4.27
N VAL A 799 -9.17 -25.61 5.26
CA VAL A 799 -8.59 -25.10 6.51
C VAL A 799 -9.32 -25.74 7.68
N GLU A 800 -8.59 -26.40 8.57
CA GLU A 800 -9.11 -26.95 9.81
C GLU A 800 -8.32 -26.38 10.99
N GLN A 801 -8.98 -25.77 11.97
CA GLN A 801 -8.30 -25.35 13.21
C GLN A 801 -7.91 -26.60 14.00
N ILE A 802 -6.62 -26.75 14.30
CA ILE A 802 -6.13 -27.82 15.18
C ILE A 802 -5.84 -27.23 16.57
N GLU A 803 -6.17 -28.04 17.58
CA GLU A 803 -6.24 -27.75 19.01
C GLU A 803 -5.21 -26.76 19.61
N PHE A 804 -5.66 -26.06 20.65
CA PHE A 804 -4.79 -25.38 21.62
C PHE A 804 -3.89 -26.38 22.36
N GLY A 805 -2.57 -26.12 22.40
CA GLY A 805 -1.65 -26.82 23.30
C GLY A 805 -0.93 -28.03 22.69
N HIS A 806 -0.22 -27.85 21.56
CA HIS A 806 0.66 -28.89 21.04
C HIS A 806 1.82 -29.16 22.05
N PRO A 807 2.06 -30.42 22.48
CA PRO A 807 2.97 -30.72 23.59
C PRO A 807 4.45 -30.38 23.33
N GLN A 808 4.88 -30.35 22.06
CA GLN A 808 6.30 -30.29 21.72
C GLN A 808 6.93 -28.89 21.81
N PHE A 809 6.17 -27.79 21.83
CA PHE A 809 6.75 -26.44 21.83
C PHE A 809 5.95 -25.39 22.62
N GLY A 810 4.96 -25.80 23.42
CA GLY A 810 4.09 -24.85 24.14
C GLY A 810 3.17 -24.03 23.24
N VAL A 811 2.85 -24.55 22.05
CA VAL A 811 2.11 -23.85 20.98
C VAL A 811 0.69 -23.50 21.42
N LEU A 812 0.31 -22.23 21.27
CA LEU A 812 -1.01 -21.75 21.65
C LEU A 812 -2.09 -22.11 20.61
N SER A 813 -1.79 -22.12 19.31
CA SER A 813 -2.73 -22.52 18.24
C SER A 813 -2.02 -23.04 16.99
N THR A 814 -2.58 -24.03 16.30
CA THR A 814 -2.11 -24.51 14.99
C THR A 814 -3.26 -24.60 13.98
N GLN A 815 -2.94 -24.64 12.69
CA GLN A 815 -3.93 -24.84 11.62
C GLN A 815 -3.50 -25.99 10.73
N SER A 816 -4.45 -26.86 10.36
CA SER A 816 -4.28 -27.81 9.25
C SER A 816 -4.65 -27.10 7.96
N LEU A 817 -3.74 -27.12 7.01
CA LEU A 817 -3.95 -26.61 5.66
C LEU A 817 -3.86 -27.78 4.70
N THR A 818 -4.94 -28.03 3.97
CA THR A 818 -4.94 -28.96 2.82
C THR A 818 -4.77 -28.15 1.56
N PHE A 819 -3.88 -28.62 0.70
CA PHE A 819 -3.50 -27.99 -0.53
C PHE A 819 -4.02 -28.75 -1.75
N ASP A 820 -4.14 -28.03 -2.85
CA ASP A 820 -4.51 -28.57 -4.17
C ASP A 820 -3.51 -29.63 -4.69
N ARG A 821 -2.31 -29.72 -4.09
CA ARG A 821 -1.24 -30.63 -4.49
C ARG A 821 -0.36 -31.14 -3.33
N PRO A 822 0.42 -32.22 -3.55
CA PRO A 822 1.50 -32.63 -2.67
C PRO A 822 2.48 -31.50 -2.27
N ILE A 823 2.89 -31.48 -1.01
CA ILE A 823 3.85 -30.50 -0.46
C ILE A 823 5.19 -31.22 -0.24
N THR A 824 6.20 -31.02 -1.08
CA THR A 824 7.51 -31.71 -1.00
C THR A 824 8.64 -30.79 -0.53
N GLU A 825 9.84 -31.34 -0.28
CA GLU A 825 11.07 -30.54 -0.04
C GLU A 825 11.01 -29.50 1.10
N ILE A 826 10.29 -29.83 2.18
CA ILE A 826 10.11 -28.95 3.34
C ILE A 826 11.06 -29.28 4.50
N ARG A 827 11.47 -28.25 5.23
CA ARG A 827 12.09 -28.35 6.56
C ARG A 827 11.03 -28.11 7.64
N PHE A 828 10.90 -29.06 8.56
CA PHE A 828 9.99 -28.96 9.70
C PHE A 828 10.56 -28.06 10.80
N ALA A 829 9.65 -27.48 11.58
CA ALA A 829 9.97 -26.67 12.75
C ALA A 829 10.96 -27.38 13.70
N THR A 830 12.13 -26.79 13.91
CA THR A 830 13.21 -27.34 14.74
C THR A 830 13.23 -26.79 16.17
N GLY A 831 12.61 -25.65 16.42
CA GLY A 831 12.51 -24.99 17.73
C GLY A 831 12.92 -23.51 17.70
N PRO A 832 12.84 -22.77 18.82
CA PRO A 832 13.33 -21.39 18.90
C PRO A 832 14.83 -21.32 18.61
N SER A 833 15.32 -20.17 18.11
CA SER A 833 16.77 -19.99 17.94
C SER A 833 17.51 -20.03 19.29
N THR A 834 18.76 -20.47 19.24
CA THR A 834 19.70 -20.53 20.35
C THR A 834 21.04 -19.97 19.90
N ILE A 835 22.01 -19.87 20.81
CA ILE A 835 23.37 -19.42 20.45
C ILE A 835 24.05 -20.33 19.41
N ASP A 836 23.61 -21.59 19.30
CA ASP A 836 24.20 -22.61 18.43
C ASP A 836 23.28 -23.01 17.25
N SER A 837 22.13 -22.37 17.07
CA SER A 837 21.14 -22.72 16.03
C SER A 837 20.17 -21.58 15.74
N ASP A 838 19.91 -21.26 14.47
CA ASP A 838 18.92 -20.23 14.11
C ASP A 838 17.46 -20.69 14.25
N GLY A 839 17.22 -21.94 14.68
CA GLY A 839 15.89 -22.48 14.98
C GLY A 839 14.89 -22.25 13.85
N PHE A 840 13.70 -21.75 14.19
CA PHE A 840 12.61 -21.43 13.27
C PHE A 840 13.02 -20.56 12.07
N LYS A 841 14.07 -19.76 12.20
CA LYS A 841 14.56 -18.89 11.12
C LYS A 841 15.24 -19.67 9.98
N ASN A 842 15.65 -20.91 10.23
CA ASN A 842 16.21 -21.84 9.23
C ASN A 842 15.16 -22.78 8.62
N ASP A 843 13.95 -22.83 9.16
CA ASP A 843 12.93 -23.78 8.73
C ASP A 843 12.16 -23.22 7.52
N THR A 844 11.45 -24.07 6.78
CA THR A 844 10.65 -23.60 5.64
C THR A 844 9.57 -22.63 6.15
N ALA A 845 9.62 -21.40 5.65
CA ALA A 845 8.63 -20.37 5.95
C ALA A 845 7.46 -20.48 4.96
N VAL A 846 6.23 -20.44 5.47
CA VAL A 846 5.00 -20.50 4.68
C VAL A 846 4.29 -19.16 4.83
N TYR A 847 4.30 -18.35 3.78
CA TYR A 847 3.65 -17.05 3.73
C TYR A 847 2.29 -17.15 3.05
N ASN A 848 1.29 -16.45 3.58
CA ASN A 848 0.03 -16.24 2.89
C ASN A 848 0.17 -15.04 1.94
N ALA A 849 0.40 -15.32 0.66
CA ALA A 849 0.58 -14.29 -0.37
C ALA A 849 -0.74 -13.58 -0.73
N SER A 850 -1.89 -14.11 -0.30
CA SER A 850 -3.20 -13.43 -0.42
C SER A 850 -3.46 -12.42 0.71
N THR A 851 -2.40 -11.99 1.40
CA THR A 851 -2.42 -10.94 2.43
C THR A 851 -1.28 -9.99 2.17
N SER A 852 -1.39 -8.77 2.70
CA SER A 852 -0.49 -7.65 2.48
C SER A 852 -0.47 -7.22 1.02
N GLN A 853 -1.62 -6.78 0.52
CA GLN A 853 -1.78 -6.23 -0.83
C GLN A 853 -2.64 -4.97 -0.81
N GLY A 854 -2.55 -4.12 -1.83
CA GLY A 854 -3.48 -3.01 -2.03
C GLY A 854 -3.22 -1.82 -1.10
N PHE A 855 -1.98 -1.32 -1.04
CA PHE A 855 -1.62 -0.17 -0.20
C PHE A 855 -1.54 1.11 -1.03
N LEU A 856 -2.11 2.20 -0.51
CA LEU A 856 -1.96 3.54 -1.08
C LEU A 856 -1.45 4.50 -0.02
N VAL A 857 -0.36 5.19 -0.31
CA VAL A 857 0.14 6.34 0.46
C VAL A 857 0.22 7.53 -0.49
N GLN A 858 -0.56 8.57 -0.24
CA GLN A 858 -0.59 9.76 -1.10
C GLN A 858 -0.56 11.07 -0.32
N GLY A 859 0.24 12.03 -0.79
CA GLY A 859 0.32 13.37 -0.19
C GLY A 859 0.83 13.39 1.26
N ALA A 860 1.50 12.33 1.72
CA ALA A 860 1.93 12.20 3.11
C ALA A 860 3.28 12.88 3.36
N THR A 861 3.53 13.28 4.61
CA THR A 861 4.85 13.73 5.07
C THR A 861 5.38 12.77 6.12
N LEU A 862 6.52 12.14 5.84
CA LEU A 862 7.19 11.19 6.72
C LEU A 862 8.53 11.79 7.12
N SER A 863 8.71 12.13 8.40
CA SER A 863 9.89 12.89 8.80
C SER A 863 10.49 12.56 10.15
N ASN A 864 11.82 12.75 10.25
CA ASN A 864 12.63 12.67 11.47
C ASN A 864 12.46 11.37 12.29
N ALA A 865 12.08 10.28 11.61
CA ALA A 865 11.88 8.97 12.22
C ALA A 865 13.21 8.29 12.57
N ARG A 866 13.12 7.29 13.45
CA ARG A 866 14.29 6.54 13.93
C ARG A 866 14.96 5.71 12.83
N ARG A 867 14.19 5.09 11.92
CA ARG A 867 14.67 4.16 10.88
C ARG A 867 14.09 4.51 9.51
N TYR A 868 13.10 3.73 9.06
CA TYR A 868 12.55 3.80 7.72
C TYR A 868 11.40 4.79 7.69
N GLY A 869 11.19 5.41 6.53
CA GLY A 869 9.90 6.04 6.26
C GLY A 869 8.87 4.94 6.07
N GLN A 870 9.07 4.12 5.06
CA GLN A 870 8.18 3.04 4.71
C GLN A 870 8.96 1.73 4.62
N PHE A 871 8.49 0.69 5.31
CA PHE A 871 8.91 -0.69 5.09
C PHE A 871 7.81 -1.44 4.33
N VAL A 872 8.07 -1.81 3.08
CA VAL A 872 7.10 -2.41 2.15
C VAL A 872 7.46 -3.88 1.90
N MET A 873 6.57 -4.77 2.28
CA MET A 873 6.66 -6.21 1.98
C MET A 873 5.27 -6.69 1.53
N ALA A 874 4.80 -6.09 0.45
CA ALA A 874 3.41 -6.12 0.02
C ALA A 874 3.26 -5.97 -1.50
N ASP A 875 2.13 -6.45 -2.01
CA ASP A 875 1.77 -6.37 -3.43
C ASP A 875 0.79 -5.22 -3.72
N ASP A 876 0.70 -4.79 -4.98
CA ASP A 876 -0.21 -3.71 -5.43
C ASP A 876 -0.10 -2.46 -4.55
N VAL A 877 1.06 -1.79 -4.61
CA VAL A 877 1.39 -0.65 -3.75
C VAL A 877 1.60 0.62 -4.58
N GLN A 878 0.94 1.71 -4.19
CA GLN A 878 1.20 3.05 -4.75
C GLN A 878 1.67 4.00 -3.65
N LEU A 879 2.86 4.57 -3.83
CA LEU A 879 3.48 5.56 -2.94
C LEU A 879 3.70 6.84 -3.76
N VAL A 880 2.81 7.82 -3.62
CA VAL A 880 2.75 8.97 -4.53
C VAL A 880 2.69 10.32 -3.82
N ASP A 881 3.21 11.36 -4.47
CA ASP A 881 3.10 12.77 -4.04
C ASP A 881 3.57 13.05 -2.59
N SER A 882 4.43 12.20 -2.03
CA SER A 882 4.79 12.24 -0.61
C SER A 882 6.18 12.84 -0.38
N THR A 883 6.40 13.36 0.82
CA THR A 883 7.71 13.90 1.23
C THR A 883 8.32 13.05 2.32
N TYR A 884 9.54 12.57 2.08
CA TYR A 884 10.35 11.81 3.02
C TYR A 884 11.55 12.66 3.44
N HIS A 885 11.63 13.04 4.72
CA HIS A 885 12.64 14.00 5.16
C HIS A 885 13.31 13.64 6.49
N GLY A 886 14.65 13.62 6.50
CA GLY A 886 15.38 13.49 7.76
C GLY A 886 15.29 12.10 8.40
N LEU A 887 15.05 11.06 7.60
CA LEU A 887 15.02 9.66 8.04
C LEU A 887 16.45 9.13 8.16
N THR A 888 16.76 8.44 9.27
CA THR A 888 18.15 8.05 9.53
C THR A 888 18.65 6.91 8.65
N ASP A 889 17.75 6.02 8.21
CA ASP A 889 18.04 4.92 7.29
C ASP A 889 17.31 5.16 5.94
N SER A 890 16.86 4.11 5.25
CA SER A 890 16.14 4.22 3.97
C SER A 890 14.81 4.96 4.12
N ALA A 891 14.46 5.81 3.16
CA ALA A 891 13.13 6.39 3.09
C ALA A 891 12.07 5.33 2.74
N ILE A 892 12.39 4.46 1.78
CA ILE A 892 11.60 3.29 1.41
C ILE A 892 12.54 2.08 1.41
N ALA A 893 12.20 1.07 2.20
CA ALA A 893 12.85 -0.24 2.22
C ALA A 893 11.83 -1.28 1.73
N GLY A 894 12.15 -2.03 0.69
CA GLY A 894 11.28 -2.98 0.01
C GLY A 894 11.93 -4.37 -0.07
N HIS A 895 11.99 -5.07 1.04
CA HIS A 895 12.69 -6.35 1.12
C HIS A 895 12.11 -7.26 2.20
N ASN A 896 12.16 -8.58 1.99
CA ASN A 896 11.78 -9.54 3.04
C ASN A 896 12.83 -9.52 4.18
N GLU A 897 12.46 -9.83 5.42
CA GLU A 897 13.43 -9.88 6.53
C GLU A 897 13.56 -11.30 7.10
N SER A 898 14.44 -12.12 6.55
CA SER A 898 14.57 -13.54 6.96
C SER A 898 15.09 -13.75 8.39
N ASN A 899 15.86 -12.81 8.97
CA ASN A 899 16.35 -12.90 10.36
C ASN A 899 15.32 -12.49 11.41
N TRP A 900 14.42 -11.60 11.01
CA TRP A 900 13.24 -11.21 11.77
C TRP A 900 12.05 -11.59 10.90
N PRO A 901 11.70 -12.88 10.79
CA PRO A 901 10.89 -13.45 9.71
C PRO A 901 9.57 -12.69 9.53
N VAL A 902 9.60 -11.68 8.65
CA VAL A 902 8.47 -10.83 8.27
C VAL A 902 8.55 -10.55 6.78
N GLY A 903 7.36 -10.54 6.17
CA GLY A 903 7.16 -10.13 4.80
C GLY A 903 7.60 -11.13 3.76
N LEU A 904 6.89 -11.07 2.62
CA LEU A 904 7.30 -11.70 1.38
C LEU A 904 7.86 -10.62 0.44
N TYR A 905 8.32 -11.05 -0.72
CA TYR A 905 8.72 -10.17 -1.82
C TYR A 905 7.53 -9.32 -2.27
N SER A 906 7.79 -8.06 -2.66
CA SER A 906 6.80 -7.13 -3.18
C SER A 906 6.67 -7.24 -4.71
N SER A 907 5.45 -7.04 -5.21
CA SER A 907 5.18 -6.91 -6.64
C SER A 907 4.20 -5.79 -6.96
N ASN A 908 4.29 -5.22 -8.17
CA ASN A 908 3.44 -4.12 -8.62
C ASN A 908 3.50 -2.90 -7.69
N VAL A 909 4.69 -2.30 -7.61
CA VAL A 909 4.95 -1.15 -6.73
C VAL A 909 5.25 0.08 -7.55
N LEU A 910 4.42 1.11 -7.41
CA LEU A 910 4.64 2.44 -7.99
C LEU A 910 5.16 3.41 -6.92
N VAL A 911 6.32 4.00 -7.18
CA VAL A 911 6.91 5.10 -6.40
C VAL A 911 7.01 6.32 -7.31
N GLN A 912 6.05 7.25 -7.20
CA GLN A 912 5.93 8.37 -8.13
C GLN A 912 5.86 9.75 -7.48
N ASN A 913 6.55 10.73 -8.07
CA ASN A 913 6.46 12.15 -7.70
C ASN A 913 6.71 12.42 -6.21
N ASN A 914 7.61 11.64 -5.59
CA ASN A 914 7.99 11.83 -4.20
C ASN A 914 9.23 12.71 -4.05
N ARG A 915 9.37 13.33 -2.89
CA ARG A 915 10.53 14.16 -2.53
C ARG A 915 11.32 13.49 -1.41
N PHE A 916 12.54 13.04 -1.72
CA PHE A 916 13.46 12.42 -0.78
C PHE A 916 14.53 13.41 -0.35
N LEU A 917 14.42 13.92 0.88
CA LEU A 917 15.23 15.02 1.39
C LEU A 917 16.07 14.56 2.58
N ARG A 918 17.41 14.55 2.46
CA ARG A 918 18.32 14.33 3.61
C ARG A 918 18.06 13.03 4.37
N ASN A 919 17.94 11.91 3.64
CA ASN A 919 17.68 10.59 4.19
C ASN A 919 18.94 9.70 4.16
N GLY A 920 19.01 8.71 5.03
CA GLY A 920 20.10 7.73 5.08
C GLY A 920 21.40 8.33 5.62
N PHE A 921 21.45 8.64 6.91
CA PHE A 921 22.58 9.30 7.56
C PHE A 921 23.00 8.72 8.91
N SER A 922 22.42 7.58 9.33
CA SER A 922 22.85 6.88 10.54
C SER A 922 24.20 6.18 10.33
N SER A 923 24.94 5.94 11.41
CA SER A 923 26.16 5.13 11.33
C SER A 923 25.89 3.69 10.87
N ARG A 924 24.68 3.16 11.13
CA ARG A 924 24.24 1.86 10.63
C ARG A 924 24.07 1.91 9.12
N TYR A 925 23.40 2.92 8.59
CA TYR A 925 23.17 3.06 7.15
C TYR A 925 24.48 3.13 6.36
N PHE A 926 25.47 3.87 6.88
CA PHE A 926 26.80 3.93 6.24
C PHE A 926 27.62 2.65 6.40
N GLY A 927 27.49 1.95 7.52
CA GLY A 927 28.31 0.78 7.85
C GLY A 927 27.71 -0.57 7.46
N ASN A 928 26.44 -0.62 7.05
CA ASN A 928 25.72 -1.86 6.74
C ASN A 928 25.50 -2.00 5.24
N ASP A 929 26.13 -2.99 4.62
CA ASP A 929 25.95 -3.24 3.19
C ASP A 929 24.54 -3.70 2.84
N TYR A 930 23.80 -4.25 3.81
CA TYR A 930 22.39 -4.65 3.69
C TYR A 930 21.43 -3.46 3.45
N LEU A 931 21.82 -2.23 3.83
CA LEU A 931 21.02 -1.03 3.57
C LEU A 931 21.48 -0.40 2.26
N ALA A 932 20.77 -0.73 1.19
CA ALA A 932 21.27 -0.54 -0.17
C ALA A 932 21.08 0.88 -0.74
N GLY A 933 20.09 1.64 -0.28
CA GLY A 933 19.78 2.98 -0.81
C GLY A 933 18.67 3.72 -0.05
N VAL A 934 18.42 4.98 -0.43
CA VAL A 934 17.33 5.79 0.13
C VAL A 934 15.98 5.20 -0.26
N VAL A 935 15.83 4.78 -1.53
CA VAL A 935 14.78 3.88 -1.98
C VAL A 935 15.46 2.58 -2.38
N ALA A 936 15.11 1.48 -1.74
CA ALA A 936 15.78 0.19 -1.94
C ALA A 936 14.78 -0.96 -2.05
N PHE A 937 14.92 -1.79 -3.08
CA PHE A 937 14.22 -3.07 -3.21
C PHE A 937 15.23 -4.20 -3.38
N ASN A 938 15.13 -5.27 -2.58
CA ASN A 938 16.06 -6.41 -2.64
C ASN A 938 15.45 -7.69 -2.05
N MET A 939 15.96 -8.84 -2.47
CA MET A 939 15.68 -10.12 -1.81
C MET A 939 16.76 -10.46 -0.79
N ASP A 940 16.31 -10.97 0.35
CA ASP A 940 17.18 -11.29 1.47
C ASP A 940 17.11 -12.75 1.88
N ARG A 941 18.25 -13.22 2.38
CA ARG A 941 18.39 -14.52 3.03
C ARG A 941 18.93 -14.36 4.45
N LEU A 942 18.80 -15.44 5.20
CA LEU A 942 19.23 -15.50 6.59
C LEU A 942 20.71 -15.12 6.72
N GLY A 943 21.04 -14.42 7.82
CA GLY A 943 22.38 -13.85 8.04
C GLY A 943 22.50 -12.36 7.74
N HIS A 944 21.42 -11.73 7.26
CA HIS A 944 21.36 -10.32 6.83
C HIS A 944 22.18 -10.13 5.55
N GLU A 945 21.99 -11.06 4.63
CA GLU A 945 22.72 -11.15 3.37
C GLU A 945 21.73 -11.05 2.21
N PHE A 946 22.18 -10.45 1.10
CA PHE A 946 21.39 -10.42 -0.12
C PHE A 946 21.38 -11.78 -0.82
N VAL A 947 20.38 -11.97 -1.67
CA VAL A 947 20.38 -13.03 -2.67
C VAL A 947 21.20 -12.59 -3.88
N GLU A 948 22.48 -12.94 -3.90
CA GLU A 948 23.43 -12.54 -4.96
C GLU A 948 23.46 -13.53 -6.14
N ARG A 949 22.31 -13.80 -6.75
CA ARG A 949 22.14 -14.67 -7.91
C ARG A 949 20.82 -14.41 -8.63
N ASP A 950 20.64 -15.00 -9.80
CA ASP A 950 19.44 -14.89 -10.66
C ASP A 950 18.22 -15.58 -10.03
N GLU A 951 17.64 -14.92 -9.03
CA GLU A 951 16.37 -15.24 -8.38
C GLU A 951 15.53 -13.97 -8.40
N TYR A 952 14.26 -14.05 -8.80
CA TYR A 952 13.43 -12.89 -9.11
C TYR A 952 12.10 -12.93 -8.34
N GLY A 953 12.18 -12.83 -7.02
CA GLY A 953 11.00 -12.77 -6.15
C GLY A 953 10.28 -11.42 -6.22
N LEU A 954 11.01 -10.33 -6.50
CA LEU A 954 10.45 -9.00 -6.68
C LEU A 954 10.05 -8.80 -8.15
N SER A 955 8.93 -8.12 -8.42
CA SER A 955 8.54 -7.85 -9.81
C SER A 955 7.72 -6.57 -10.00
N ARG A 956 7.81 -5.97 -11.19
CA ARG A 956 7.04 -4.78 -11.60
C ARG A 956 7.17 -3.64 -10.59
N ILE A 957 8.40 -3.13 -10.49
CA ILE A 957 8.74 -2.00 -9.61
C ILE A 957 9.01 -0.78 -10.49
N GLU A 958 8.26 0.28 -10.24
CA GLU A 958 8.34 1.54 -10.99
C GLU A 958 8.75 2.67 -10.02
N ILE A 959 9.84 3.36 -10.34
CA ILE A 959 10.37 4.49 -9.58
C ILE A 959 10.49 5.67 -10.54
N VAL A 960 9.45 6.51 -10.58
CA VAL A 960 9.27 7.51 -11.65
C VAL A 960 9.02 8.93 -11.13
N ASP A 961 9.54 9.94 -11.81
CA ASP A 961 9.30 11.38 -11.52
C ASP A 961 9.70 11.84 -10.09
N ASN A 962 10.61 11.14 -9.40
CA ASN A 962 10.95 11.49 -8.02
C ASN A 962 12.14 12.47 -7.95
N VAL A 963 12.21 13.20 -6.84
CA VAL A 963 13.30 14.16 -6.56
C VAL A 963 14.13 13.69 -5.36
N PHE A 964 15.43 13.48 -5.57
CA PHE A 964 16.38 13.06 -4.53
C PHE A 964 17.38 14.18 -4.21
N ARG A 965 17.37 14.69 -2.98
CA ARG A 965 18.29 15.75 -2.52
C ARG A 965 18.95 15.41 -1.20
N GLY A 966 20.29 15.33 -1.20
CA GLY A 966 21.04 14.97 -0.01
C GLY A 966 20.77 13.53 0.42
N TRP A 967 20.91 12.58 -0.50
CA TRP A 967 20.89 11.16 -0.17
C TRP A 967 22.24 10.74 0.44
N GLY A 968 22.25 9.67 1.25
CA GLY A 968 23.48 9.13 1.83
C GLY A 968 24.35 8.33 0.85
N LYS A 969 24.32 6.99 0.96
CA LYS A 969 25.15 6.01 0.22
C LYS A 969 24.75 5.84 -1.25
N THR A 970 23.46 5.62 -1.51
CA THR A 970 22.86 5.41 -2.85
C THR A 970 21.48 6.06 -2.85
N ALA A 971 21.05 6.66 -3.95
CA ALA A 971 19.69 7.21 -4.05
C ALA A 971 18.68 6.08 -4.28
N ILE A 972 18.87 5.30 -5.35
CA ILE A 972 17.99 4.18 -5.74
C ILE A 972 18.80 2.89 -5.83
N ALA A 973 18.34 1.83 -5.18
CA ALA A 973 18.90 0.49 -5.30
C ALA A 973 17.82 -0.54 -5.61
N ALA A 974 18.06 -1.42 -6.57
CA ALA A 974 17.15 -2.50 -6.93
C ALA A 974 17.93 -3.80 -7.20
N ARG A 975 17.52 -4.88 -6.55
CA ARG A 975 18.13 -6.21 -6.71
C ARG A 975 17.07 -7.29 -6.81
N ASN A 976 17.29 -8.30 -7.63
CA ASN A 976 16.39 -9.44 -7.75
C ASN A 976 14.98 -9.08 -8.26
N VAL A 977 14.90 -8.08 -9.14
CA VAL A 977 13.64 -7.57 -9.70
C VAL A 977 13.45 -8.06 -11.14
N SER A 978 12.24 -8.54 -11.47
CA SER A 978 11.78 -8.77 -12.84
C SER A 978 10.83 -7.64 -13.25
N GLY A 979 11.16 -6.88 -14.30
CA GLY A 979 10.35 -5.72 -14.72
C GLY A 979 10.59 -4.54 -13.79
N LEU A 980 11.70 -3.84 -14.00
CA LEU A 980 12.09 -2.66 -13.22
C LEU A 980 12.10 -1.43 -14.13
N THR A 981 11.41 -0.37 -13.75
CA THR A 981 11.45 0.92 -14.44
C THR A 981 11.95 2.00 -13.49
N ILE A 982 13.00 2.71 -13.88
CA ILE A 982 13.52 3.90 -13.18
C ILE A 982 13.55 5.03 -14.20
N GLU A 983 12.62 5.98 -14.11
CA GLU A 983 12.39 6.97 -15.17
C GLU A 983 12.19 8.39 -14.64
N ASN A 984 12.68 9.40 -15.36
CA ASN A 984 12.40 10.83 -15.09
C ASN A 984 12.71 11.32 -13.66
N ASN A 985 13.62 10.66 -12.94
CA ASN A 985 13.99 11.11 -11.59
C ASN A 985 15.05 12.22 -11.63
N GLU A 986 14.88 13.26 -10.79
CA GLU A 986 15.90 14.28 -10.56
C GLU A 986 16.79 13.91 -9.36
N ILE A 987 18.04 13.56 -9.61
CA ILE A 987 19.00 13.14 -8.57
C ILE A 987 20.07 14.22 -8.38
N PHE A 988 19.98 14.93 -7.26
CA PHE A 988 20.94 15.97 -6.88
C PHE A 988 22.13 15.39 -6.09
N SER A 989 23.02 16.26 -5.63
CA SER A 989 24.20 15.85 -4.86
C SER A 989 23.85 15.08 -3.57
N PRO A 990 24.65 14.07 -3.19
CA PRO A 990 24.50 13.38 -1.92
C PRO A 990 24.83 14.30 -0.73
N LEU A 991 24.66 13.81 0.49
CA LEU A 991 25.18 14.44 1.70
C LEU A 991 26.71 14.56 1.56
N GLY A 992 27.20 15.76 1.24
CA GLY A 992 28.56 16.06 0.79
C GLY A 992 29.67 15.93 1.85
N TYR A 993 29.68 14.83 2.60
CA TYR A 993 30.65 14.59 3.65
C TYR A 993 31.51 13.37 3.33
N PRO A 994 32.85 13.46 3.40
CA PRO A 994 33.74 12.38 3.04
C PRO A 994 33.60 11.24 4.06
N VAL A 995 32.92 10.16 3.70
CA VAL A 995 33.06 8.92 4.45
C VAL A 995 34.42 8.34 4.05
N SER A 996 35.38 8.43 4.96
CA SER A 996 36.74 7.93 4.80
C SER A 996 36.82 6.40 4.90
N SER A 997 35.89 5.67 4.28
CA SER A 997 35.93 4.21 4.20
C SER A 997 36.39 3.78 2.82
N SER A 998 37.49 3.05 2.79
CA SER A 998 38.17 2.51 1.62
C SER A 998 37.42 1.39 0.88
N SER A 999 36.09 1.29 0.94
CA SER A 999 35.36 0.10 0.47
C SER A 999 34.03 0.31 -0.27
N GLY A 1000 33.57 1.52 -0.59
CA GLY A 1000 32.34 1.68 -1.38
C GLY A 1000 32.37 2.90 -2.30
N GLN A 1001 32.32 2.66 -3.60
CA GLN A 1001 31.87 3.69 -4.54
C GLN A 1001 30.39 4.00 -4.25
N TRP A 1002 30.04 5.28 -4.20
CA TRP A 1002 28.64 5.73 -4.12
C TRP A 1002 28.11 5.76 -5.54
N PHE A 1003 26.89 5.27 -5.75
CA PHE A 1003 26.20 5.32 -7.03
C PHE A 1003 24.88 6.06 -6.85
N ALA A 1004 24.45 6.84 -7.84
CA ALA A 1004 23.11 7.39 -7.80
C ALA A 1004 22.08 6.26 -7.91
N ILE A 1005 22.31 5.33 -8.86
CA ILE A 1005 21.47 4.16 -9.11
C ILE A 1005 22.35 2.89 -9.10
N ASP A 1006 21.94 1.87 -8.33
CA ASP A 1006 22.59 0.55 -8.23
C ASP A 1006 21.59 -0.56 -8.56
N VAL A 1007 21.78 -1.24 -9.70
CA VAL A 1007 20.92 -2.35 -10.16
C VAL A 1007 21.76 -3.62 -10.30
N GLN A 1008 21.31 -4.71 -9.66
CA GLN A 1008 22.01 -5.99 -9.67
C GLN A 1008 21.02 -7.16 -9.76
N PHE A 1009 21.42 -8.28 -10.36
CA PHE A 1009 20.64 -9.53 -10.42
C PHE A 1009 19.18 -9.31 -10.85
N SER A 1010 18.95 -8.45 -11.85
CA SER A 1010 17.62 -8.03 -12.27
C SER A 1010 17.48 -8.19 -13.78
N ARG A 1011 16.24 -8.39 -14.26
CA ARG A 1011 15.91 -8.57 -15.68
C ARG A 1011 14.74 -7.69 -16.08
N ASP A 1012 14.60 -7.42 -17.38
CA ASP A 1012 13.59 -6.52 -17.93
C ASP A 1012 13.70 -5.12 -17.29
N VAL A 1013 14.91 -4.57 -17.28
CA VAL A 1013 15.25 -3.32 -16.60
C VAL A 1013 15.27 -2.15 -17.59
N ASN A 1014 14.48 -1.12 -17.32
CA ASN A 1014 14.45 0.15 -18.05
C ASN A 1014 14.94 1.28 -17.13
N VAL A 1015 16.04 1.95 -17.51
CA VAL A 1015 16.52 3.16 -16.82
C VAL A 1015 16.56 4.30 -17.84
N LEU A 1016 15.56 5.17 -17.81
CA LEU A 1016 15.27 6.14 -18.87
C LEU A 1016 15.22 7.58 -18.33
N ASP A 1017 15.74 8.54 -19.07
CA ASP A 1017 15.50 9.99 -18.86
C ASP A 1017 15.70 10.53 -17.42
N ASN A 1018 16.61 9.93 -16.65
CA ASN A 1018 16.95 10.41 -15.29
C ASN A 1018 18.00 11.53 -15.32
N ASP A 1019 17.71 12.64 -14.65
CA ASP A 1019 18.58 13.81 -14.58
C ASP A 1019 19.54 13.75 -13.38
N LEU A 1020 20.84 13.77 -13.63
CA LEU A 1020 21.88 13.80 -12.59
C LEU A 1020 22.51 15.19 -12.44
N PHE A 1021 22.29 15.81 -11.27
CA PHE A 1021 22.93 17.06 -10.86
C PHE A 1021 24.01 16.85 -9.79
N SER A 1022 24.73 15.72 -9.86
CA SER A 1022 25.76 15.31 -8.89
C SER A 1022 27.14 15.10 -9.54
N SER A 1023 28.21 15.16 -8.74
CA SER A 1023 29.59 14.87 -9.19
C SER A 1023 30.02 13.41 -8.95
N VAL A 1024 29.08 12.50 -8.69
CA VAL A 1024 29.30 11.09 -8.35
C VAL A 1024 29.11 10.20 -9.59
N ASP A 1025 29.69 8.99 -9.59
CA ASP A 1025 29.46 7.99 -10.64
C ASP A 1025 27.94 7.70 -10.79
N PHE A 1026 27.48 7.66 -12.05
CA PHE A 1026 26.05 7.64 -12.38
C PHE A 1026 25.38 6.30 -12.04
N ILE A 1027 25.89 5.19 -12.61
CA ILE A 1027 25.28 3.87 -12.49
C ILE A 1027 26.36 2.82 -12.24
N ARG A 1028 26.09 1.89 -11.32
CA ARG A 1028 26.74 0.57 -11.27
C ARG A 1028 25.77 -0.48 -11.79
N GLU A 1029 26.12 -1.03 -12.95
CA GLU A 1029 25.48 -2.23 -13.50
C GLU A 1029 26.41 -3.41 -13.26
N VAL A 1030 25.94 -4.41 -12.50
CA VAL A 1030 26.63 -5.70 -12.37
C VAL A 1030 25.60 -6.79 -12.64
N SER A 1031 25.81 -7.53 -13.72
CA SER A 1031 24.94 -8.59 -14.27
C SER A 1031 23.51 -8.12 -14.59
N ILE A 1032 23.36 -7.52 -15.78
CA ILE A 1032 22.11 -7.65 -16.54
C ILE A 1032 22.30 -8.90 -17.39
N THR A 1033 21.46 -9.91 -17.20
CA THR A 1033 21.39 -11.02 -18.16
C THR A 1033 20.74 -10.45 -19.41
N GLU A 1034 21.53 -10.16 -20.44
CA GLU A 1034 21.03 -9.81 -21.78
C GLU A 1034 20.00 -10.87 -22.22
N GLN A 1035 18.79 -10.44 -22.57
CA GLN A 1035 17.95 -11.14 -23.55
C GLN A 1035 17.70 -10.22 -24.74
#